data_AF-A0A842WXH7-F1
#
_entry.id   AF-A0A842WXH7-F1
#
_cell.length_a   1.000
_cell.length_b   1.000
_cell.length_c   1.000
_cell.angle_alpha   90.00
_cell.angle_beta   90.00
_cell.angle_gamma   90.00
#
_symmetry.space_group_name_H-M   'P 1'
#
loop_
_entity.id
_entity.type
_entity.pdbx_description
1 polymer ?
#
loop_
_entity_poly.entity_id
_entity_poly.type
_entity_poly.pdbx_seq_one_letter_code
_entity_poly.pdbx_strand_id
1 'polypeptide(L)'
;MNRKSVAILLSIFFLIGMLPYGFPLQERVDYRSENKSEVNLLPIHELQDISFSITRDWKLNLVFLGFDQDVINESRYISYMPKNRTYVYDNITYTWNITYNIVWVNESYESNLKTFMYTNSINGTDTGTKLNETALLEMTVDEIPRTCFYPRDGRSINGTLVEDWLIENPAVRTPELGWTFYLTNYSEIDNADHSLEHWFDYNPTDPDSGQKMDWFRLEWDNDLNPDIKYQYAGVGGRNQVYILDVTADQWYTNWAQLWWHETYDDSEGPHIRYDFDTYGADWDLSVVEDQNNATDYLANYSLDIVDNLLFPTHHGYTTPTQKGSFRVMVFAMDNITTDSIEWIDSEDIILDALEEALPFAEWYVQVDFLHIDNYTDWNQTFYDNTNLVNGEAIVDGLNMFYDIYFNLKPVYSLTEGYDTSVFGAVFVKENMVMQYAGYNYTALGGLNQTVIWKSYERYYRSDGETRKAGTTATQIHELGHALGLQHTFSPSKYAADFQFGVMGYFGRNDSFSTFEYTWLQASYLDGFRDTLYPRFLNAWDNIPGPWQQKTLDAKEKAEKAFEQSDISFDNGDFMGSYESLLAAENWTKRMTLSVEDNTPPVVNEWGNADTSPQPGDSISIYANVTDANGIGEVYAHMILHNGTEMISELQRNGSLYVGEVLWSADSAEIELFVKVYDQALNSITTDSLFYAETTDPSVDSPSDVIIEIGETGQSITWHPNDDFPEAYQILRNGTVLIEGSWNSSSESITISLDGLSIATYNYTLVLTDISGNSVTDTVIVTVMDVTTTSTITEPGNWYEDPMIIVSIAIIGLIVLICLAKRR
;
A
#
# COMPACT_ATOMS: atom_id res chain seq x y z
N MET A 1 -15.38 23.92 37.57
CA MET A 1 -14.09 23.93 36.84
C MET A 1 -14.18 25.06 35.82
N ASN A 2 -13.10 25.67 35.33
CA ASN A 2 -13.20 26.57 34.16
C ASN A 2 -12.95 25.79 32.86
N ARG A 3 -13.35 26.33 31.71
CA ARG A 3 -13.24 25.65 30.40
C ARG A 3 -11.81 25.18 30.14
N LYS A 4 -10.80 26.03 30.44
CA LYS A 4 -9.36 25.71 30.33
C LYS A 4 -8.96 24.45 31.10
N SER A 5 -9.42 24.30 32.35
CA SER A 5 -9.12 23.11 33.17
C SER A 5 -9.81 21.85 32.65
N VAL A 6 -10.94 21.97 31.95
CA VAL A 6 -11.63 20.82 31.35
C VAL A 6 -11.04 20.44 29.99
N ALA A 7 -10.63 21.40 29.15
CA ALA A 7 -9.86 21.11 27.94
C ALA A 7 -8.54 20.39 28.25
N ILE A 8 -7.84 20.81 29.30
CA ILE A 8 -6.64 20.12 29.83
C ILE A 8 -6.99 18.73 30.39
N LEU A 9 -8.14 18.55 31.06
CA LEU A 9 -8.55 17.21 31.52
C LEU A 9 -9.02 16.30 30.39
N LEU A 10 -9.64 16.82 29.34
CA LEU A 10 -10.00 16.07 28.13
C LEU A 10 -8.77 15.67 27.31
N SER A 11 -7.62 16.28 27.52
CA SER A 11 -6.33 15.79 27.00
C SER A 11 -5.58 14.87 27.99
N ILE A 12 -5.79 15.02 29.30
CA ILE A 12 -5.13 14.19 30.33
C ILE A 12 -5.87 12.88 30.66
N PHE A 13 -7.19 12.80 30.55
CA PHE A 13 -7.92 11.54 30.82
C PHE A 13 -7.56 10.43 29.81
N PHE A 14 -7.18 10.79 28.58
CA PHE A 14 -6.68 9.85 27.56
C PHE A 14 -5.30 9.28 27.94
N LEU A 15 -4.41 10.07 28.56
CA LEU A 15 -3.09 9.63 29.06
C LEU A 15 -3.18 8.52 30.13
N ILE A 16 -4.28 8.44 30.88
CA ILE A 16 -4.45 7.43 31.94
C ILE A 16 -4.76 6.04 31.36
N GLY A 17 -5.25 5.96 30.11
CA GLY A 17 -5.55 4.69 29.43
C GLY A 17 -4.33 3.86 29.02
N MET A 18 -3.12 4.45 29.04
CA MET A 18 -1.88 3.81 28.56
C MET A 18 -0.89 3.41 29.67
N LEU A 19 -1.25 3.53 30.95
CA LEU A 19 -0.44 2.91 32.01
C LEU A 19 -0.64 1.39 32.00
N PRO A 20 0.42 0.56 31.88
CA PRO A 20 0.30 -0.90 31.93
C PRO A 20 -0.01 -1.38 33.36
N TYR A 21 -1.26 -1.23 33.78
CA TYR A 21 -1.78 -1.83 35.01
C TYR A 21 -2.03 -3.33 34.78
N GLY A 22 -0.98 -4.12 34.98
CA GLY A 22 -1.08 -5.57 35.07
C GLY A 22 -2.00 -5.97 36.24
N PHE A 23 -3.25 -6.31 35.93
CA PHE A 23 -4.13 -7.00 36.88
C PHE A 23 -3.91 -8.52 36.77
N PRO A 24 -3.87 -9.24 37.91
CA PRO A 24 -3.67 -10.69 37.90
C PRO A 24 -4.86 -11.40 37.28
N LEU A 25 -4.57 -12.44 36.49
CA LEU A 25 -5.54 -13.39 35.95
C LEU A 25 -6.50 -13.87 37.06
N GLN A 26 -7.77 -13.46 36.99
CA GLN A 26 -8.81 -14.01 37.85
C GLN A 26 -9.33 -15.31 37.22
N GLU A 27 -9.35 -16.39 38.00
CA GLU A 27 -9.55 -17.75 37.53
C GLU A 27 -10.83 -17.92 36.67
N ARG A 28 -10.67 -18.30 35.40
CA ARG A 28 -11.79 -18.79 34.58
C ARG A 28 -12.36 -20.07 35.20
N VAL A 29 -13.66 -20.10 35.41
CA VAL A 29 -14.39 -21.35 35.72
C VAL A 29 -14.49 -22.18 34.43
N ASP A 30 -13.74 -23.29 34.39
CA ASP A 30 -13.63 -24.18 33.22
C ASP A 30 -14.94 -24.94 32.95
N TYR A 31 -15.49 -24.77 31.74
CA TYR A 31 -16.50 -25.66 31.15
C TYR A 31 -16.05 -26.08 29.74
N ARG A 32 -15.32 -27.21 29.70
CA ARG A 32 -14.78 -27.82 28.48
C ARG A 32 -15.85 -28.33 27.51
N SER A 33 -15.57 -28.17 26.21
CA SER A 33 -15.68 -29.27 25.24
C SER A 33 -14.60 -29.13 24.16
N GLU A 34 -14.21 -30.25 23.53
CA GLU A 34 -12.84 -30.46 23.03
C GLU A 34 -12.59 -30.09 21.55
N ASN A 35 -11.30 -30.01 21.21
CA ASN A 35 -10.68 -30.07 19.86
C ASN A 35 -10.74 -28.83 18.94
N LYS A 36 -9.80 -27.91 19.18
CA LYS A 36 -8.98 -27.30 18.10
C LYS A 36 -7.50 -27.40 18.47
N SER A 37 -6.64 -27.44 17.46
CA SER A 37 -5.18 -27.51 17.61
C SER A 37 -4.61 -26.14 18.01
N GLU A 38 -4.39 -25.93 19.30
CA GLU A 38 -3.68 -24.75 19.82
C GLU A 38 -2.19 -24.83 19.46
N VAL A 39 -1.67 -23.76 18.85
CA VAL A 39 -0.23 -23.52 18.78
C VAL A 39 0.21 -23.13 20.19
N ASN A 40 0.89 -24.05 20.88
CA ASN A 40 1.45 -23.77 22.21
C ASN A 40 2.55 -22.70 22.10
N LEU A 41 2.18 -21.45 22.37
CA LEU A 41 3.15 -20.41 22.73
C LEU A 41 3.80 -20.85 24.06
N LEU A 42 5.09 -21.18 24.00
CA LEU A 42 5.86 -21.54 25.18
C LEU A 42 5.93 -20.37 26.18
N PRO A 43 6.10 -20.63 27.48
CA PRO A 43 6.09 -19.58 28.49
C PRO A 43 7.24 -18.59 28.26
N ILE A 44 6.97 -17.31 28.51
CA ILE A 44 7.98 -16.25 28.53
C ILE A 44 9.01 -16.59 29.63
N HIS A 45 10.14 -17.17 29.22
CA HIS A 45 11.35 -17.12 30.01
C HIS A 45 11.97 -15.73 29.85
N GLU A 46 12.46 -15.18 30.96
CA GLU A 46 13.03 -13.82 31.06
C GLU A 46 13.91 -13.49 29.84
N LEU A 47 13.48 -12.50 29.05
CA LEU A 47 14.30 -11.92 28.00
C LEU A 47 15.61 -11.44 28.64
N GLN A 48 16.76 -11.79 28.05
CA GLN A 48 18.02 -11.21 28.49
C GLN A 48 17.96 -9.67 28.37
N ASP A 49 18.63 -8.96 29.27
CA ASP A 49 18.78 -7.49 29.28
C ASP A 49 19.65 -6.98 28.08
N ILE A 50 19.25 -7.30 26.85
CA ILE A 50 19.86 -6.81 25.62
C ILE A 50 19.13 -5.53 25.22
N SER A 51 19.64 -4.39 25.67
CA SER A 51 19.20 -3.09 25.14
C SER A 51 19.88 -2.79 23.82
N PHE A 52 19.09 -2.34 22.84
CA PHE A 52 19.59 -1.80 21.58
C PHE A 52 18.78 -0.55 21.21
N SER A 53 19.26 0.18 20.20
CA SER A 53 18.66 1.42 19.74
C SER A 53 18.45 1.41 18.24
N ILE A 54 17.24 1.74 17.80
CA ILE A 54 16.89 1.96 16.40
C ILE A 54 16.93 3.47 16.16
N THR A 55 17.47 3.88 15.01
CA THR A 55 17.49 5.29 14.59
C THR A 55 16.83 5.43 13.23
N ARG A 56 15.89 6.38 13.10
CA ARG A 56 15.22 6.72 11.83
C ARG A 56 15.53 8.17 11.50
N ASP A 57 15.90 8.48 10.26
CA ASP A 57 16.32 9.82 9.84
C ASP A 57 15.29 10.47 8.89
N TRP A 58 14.33 11.19 9.48
CA TRP A 58 13.29 11.92 8.75
C TRP A 58 13.84 13.23 8.16
N LYS A 59 13.20 13.72 7.09
CA LYS A 59 13.59 14.95 6.40
C LYS A 59 12.41 15.91 6.25
N LEU A 60 12.64 17.20 6.43
CA LEU A 60 11.67 18.24 6.14
C LEU A 60 12.28 19.24 5.16
N ASN A 61 11.73 19.30 3.95
CA ASN A 61 11.96 20.43 3.06
C ASN A 61 11.13 21.62 3.57
N LEU A 62 11.77 22.77 3.79
CA LEU A 62 11.16 24.03 4.18
C LEU A 62 11.26 25.00 3.01
N VAL A 63 10.18 25.18 2.28
CA VAL A 63 10.15 25.93 1.02
C VAL A 63 9.59 27.33 1.26
N PHE A 64 10.38 28.38 1.06
CA PHE A 64 9.97 29.78 1.26
C PHE A 64 9.60 30.45 -0.07
N LEU A 65 8.46 31.16 -0.08
CA LEU A 65 7.94 31.92 -1.23
C LEU A 65 7.36 33.27 -0.77
N GLY A 66 7.50 34.34 -1.56
CA GLY A 66 7.02 35.67 -1.18
C GLY A 66 7.84 36.37 -0.09
N PHE A 67 9.05 35.86 0.20
CA PHE A 67 9.96 36.40 1.21
C PHE A 67 11.30 36.81 0.59
N ASP A 68 11.93 37.85 1.14
CA ASP A 68 13.32 38.21 0.81
C ASP A 68 14.30 37.33 1.63
N GLN A 69 15.17 36.60 0.93
CA GLN A 69 16.17 35.73 1.56
C GLN A 69 17.17 36.52 2.42
N ASP A 70 17.47 37.77 2.08
CA ASP A 70 18.41 38.61 2.85
C ASP A 70 17.79 39.15 4.17
N VAL A 71 16.48 38.96 4.38
CA VAL A 71 15.71 39.43 5.55
C VAL A 71 15.49 38.33 6.59
N ILE A 72 15.32 37.07 6.18
CA ILE A 72 14.98 35.96 7.10
C ILE A 72 16.24 35.26 7.60
N ASN A 73 16.42 35.20 8.92
CA ASN A 73 17.58 34.57 9.53
C ASN A 73 17.39 33.05 9.67
N GLU A 74 17.76 32.28 8.64
CA GLU A 74 17.66 30.82 8.59
C GLU A 74 18.20 30.11 9.86
N SER A 75 19.37 30.54 10.37
CA SER A 75 19.99 29.93 11.55
C SER A 75 19.19 30.18 12.83
N ARG A 76 18.49 31.31 12.90
CA ARG A 76 17.55 31.63 13.99
C ARG A 76 16.25 30.83 13.83
N TYR A 77 15.67 30.80 12.63
CA TYR A 77 14.46 30.03 12.32
C TYR A 77 14.61 28.54 12.71
N ILE A 78 15.67 27.89 12.23
CA ILE A 78 15.95 26.47 12.53
C ILE A 78 16.24 26.23 14.03
N SER A 79 16.62 27.25 14.80
CA SER A 79 16.86 27.08 16.24
C SER A 79 15.60 26.84 17.08
N TYR A 80 14.41 27.15 16.54
CA TYR A 80 13.11 26.81 17.13
C TYR A 80 12.69 25.36 16.88
N MET A 81 13.17 24.75 15.80
CA MET A 81 12.65 23.48 15.31
C MET A 81 13.22 22.26 16.09
N PRO A 82 12.42 21.20 16.33
CA PRO A 82 12.88 20.00 17.03
C PRO A 82 14.00 19.31 16.24
N LYS A 83 14.91 18.60 16.91
CA LYS A 83 16.06 17.93 16.24
C LYS A 83 15.94 16.42 16.19
N ASN A 84 15.27 15.87 17.19
CA ASN A 84 14.92 14.47 17.29
C ASN A 84 13.74 14.31 18.26
N ARG A 85 13.14 13.13 18.21
CA ARG A 85 12.25 12.58 19.21
C ARG A 85 12.85 11.25 19.66
N THR A 86 12.96 11.05 20.96
CA THR A 86 13.38 9.77 21.53
C THR A 86 12.24 9.20 22.38
N TYR A 87 11.94 7.92 22.20
CA TYR A 87 11.05 7.17 23.07
C TYR A 87 11.65 5.81 23.43
N VAL A 88 11.18 5.24 24.54
CA VAL A 88 11.63 3.93 25.03
C VAL A 88 10.40 3.05 25.20
N TYR A 89 10.44 1.87 24.60
CA TYR A 89 9.44 0.82 24.80
C TYR A 89 10.17 -0.42 25.32
N ASP A 90 9.69 -0.98 26.44
CA ASP A 90 10.40 -1.96 27.27
C ASP A 90 11.90 -1.63 27.47
N ASN A 91 12.78 -2.29 26.73
CA ASN A 91 14.25 -2.17 26.81
C ASN A 91 14.89 -1.55 25.56
N ILE A 92 14.10 -1.07 24.60
CA ILE A 92 14.55 -0.62 23.28
C ILE A 92 14.32 0.88 23.14
N THR A 93 15.34 1.59 22.62
CA THR A 93 15.33 3.04 22.49
C THR A 93 15.24 3.46 21.03
N TYR A 94 14.13 4.07 20.64
CA TYR A 94 13.98 4.67 19.33
C TYR A 94 14.42 6.12 19.36
N THR A 95 15.23 6.51 18.39
CA THR A 95 15.53 7.92 18.13
C THR A 95 15.16 8.23 16.69
N TRP A 96 14.09 8.99 16.51
CA TRP A 96 13.74 9.53 15.21
C TRP A 96 14.39 10.92 15.13
N ASN A 97 15.39 11.10 14.27
CA ASN A 97 15.97 12.41 13.98
C ASN A 97 15.17 13.10 12.89
N ILE A 98 15.25 14.43 12.84
CA ILE A 98 14.70 15.22 11.75
C ILE A 98 15.75 16.20 11.21
N THR A 99 15.95 16.17 9.89
CA THR A 99 16.88 17.06 9.18
C THR A 99 16.13 18.04 8.30
N TYR A 100 16.45 19.32 8.43
CA TYR A 100 15.81 20.40 7.68
C TYR A 100 16.62 20.80 6.44
N ASN A 101 15.92 21.00 5.33
CA ASN A 101 16.46 21.50 4.07
C ASN A 101 15.69 22.75 3.65
N ILE A 102 16.29 23.94 3.81
CA ILE A 102 15.68 25.21 3.40
C ILE A 102 15.82 25.38 1.89
N VAL A 103 14.71 25.69 1.23
CA VAL A 103 14.64 25.90 -0.22
C VAL A 103 13.99 27.24 -0.51
N TRP A 104 14.75 28.15 -1.11
CA TRP A 104 14.24 29.40 -1.64
C TRP A 104 13.87 29.19 -3.12
N VAL A 105 12.60 29.39 -3.46
CA VAL A 105 12.16 29.24 -4.86
C VAL A 105 12.53 30.46 -5.70
N ASN A 106 12.52 30.30 -7.02
CA ASN A 106 12.68 31.43 -7.93
C ASN A 106 11.33 32.11 -8.22
N GLU A 107 11.38 33.39 -8.59
CA GLU A 107 10.22 34.23 -8.96
C GLU A 107 9.29 33.56 -9.99
N SER A 108 9.80 32.74 -10.92
CA SER A 108 8.95 32.07 -11.91
C SER A 108 8.09 30.96 -11.32
N TYR A 109 8.59 30.24 -10.31
CA TYR A 109 7.79 29.22 -9.61
C TYR A 109 6.71 29.88 -8.77
N GLU A 110 7.10 30.89 -7.98
CA GLU A 110 6.16 31.66 -7.17
C GLU A 110 5.07 32.31 -8.02
N SER A 111 5.43 32.95 -9.14
CA SER A 111 4.46 33.57 -10.05
C SER A 111 3.49 32.54 -10.64
N ASN A 112 3.94 31.31 -10.91
CA ASN A 112 3.06 30.23 -11.38
C ASN A 112 2.08 29.78 -10.29
N LEU A 113 2.54 29.50 -9.07
CA LEU A 113 1.68 29.11 -7.94
C LEU A 113 0.66 30.21 -7.62
N LYS A 114 1.12 31.46 -7.50
CA LYS A 114 0.28 32.62 -7.25
C LYS A 114 -0.77 32.79 -8.37
N THR A 115 -0.38 32.68 -9.64
CA THR A 115 -1.34 32.72 -10.77
C THR A 115 -2.36 31.58 -10.69
N PHE A 116 -1.94 30.38 -10.28
CA PHE A 116 -2.82 29.23 -10.10
C PHE A 116 -3.82 29.46 -8.96
N MET A 117 -3.38 29.95 -7.80
CA MET A 117 -4.24 30.35 -6.68
C MET A 117 -5.24 31.43 -7.10
N TYR A 118 -4.80 32.48 -7.78
CA TYR A 118 -5.68 33.53 -8.32
C TYR A 118 -6.74 32.97 -9.28
N THR A 119 -6.37 32.02 -10.16
CA THR A 119 -7.27 31.42 -11.15
C THR A 119 -8.31 30.51 -10.49
N ASN A 120 -7.90 29.77 -9.44
CA ASN A 120 -8.74 28.82 -8.70
C ASN A 120 -9.29 29.43 -7.40
N SER A 121 -9.74 30.69 -7.48
CA SER A 121 -10.31 31.41 -6.33
C SER A 121 -11.61 32.16 -6.67
N ILE A 122 -12.46 32.33 -5.66
CA ILE A 122 -13.68 33.13 -5.71
C ILE A 122 -13.42 34.41 -4.90
N ASN A 123 -13.42 35.56 -5.58
CA ASN A 123 -13.25 36.88 -4.97
C ASN A 123 -14.56 37.67 -5.04
N GLY A 124 -14.99 38.26 -3.92
CA GLY A 124 -16.22 39.04 -3.87
C GLY A 124 -16.71 39.35 -2.46
N THR A 125 -17.99 39.70 -2.37
CA THR A 125 -18.69 40.01 -1.12
C THR A 125 -19.25 38.76 -0.46
N ASP A 126 -19.34 38.75 0.87
CA ASP A 126 -19.88 37.64 1.67
C ASP A 126 -19.25 36.26 1.37
N THR A 127 -17.99 36.24 0.90
CA THR A 127 -17.25 35.02 0.56
C THR A 127 -16.66 34.31 1.77
N GLY A 128 -16.41 35.05 2.86
CA GLY A 128 -15.80 34.56 4.10
C GLY A 128 -16.66 34.77 5.34
N THR A 129 -16.08 34.56 6.52
CA THR A 129 -16.74 34.73 7.82
C THR A 129 -15.82 35.35 8.86
N LYS A 130 -16.17 36.54 9.34
CA LYS A 130 -15.49 37.22 10.45
C LYS A 130 -16.08 36.81 11.80
N LEU A 131 -15.20 36.48 12.75
CA LEU A 131 -15.56 36.26 14.14
C LEU A 131 -15.71 37.58 14.92
N ASN A 132 -16.75 37.66 15.74
CA ASN A 132 -16.94 38.68 16.77
C ASN A 132 -16.46 38.14 18.13
N GLU A 133 -15.17 38.36 18.41
CA GLU A 133 -14.50 37.97 19.66
C GLU A 133 -15.27 38.39 20.93
N THR A 134 -15.90 39.57 20.91
CA THR A 134 -16.64 40.08 22.07
C THR A 134 -17.91 39.29 22.33
N ALA A 135 -18.69 39.01 21.28
CA ALA A 135 -19.90 38.19 21.40
C ALA A 135 -19.57 36.74 21.82
N LEU A 136 -18.43 36.21 21.37
CA LEU A 136 -17.94 34.88 21.77
C LEU A 136 -17.55 34.85 23.26
N LEU A 137 -16.81 35.84 23.75
CA LEU A 137 -16.42 35.95 25.16
C LEU A 137 -17.62 36.20 26.10
N GLU A 138 -18.63 36.97 25.66
CA GLU A 138 -19.86 37.09 26.45
C GLU A 138 -20.60 35.76 26.56
N MET A 139 -20.61 34.97 25.49
CA MET A 139 -21.26 33.66 25.41
C MET A 139 -20.58 32.58 26.27
N THR A 140 -19.26 32.61 26.45
CA THR A 140 -18.57 31.69 27.38
C THR A 140 -18.81 32.01 28.85
N VAL A 141 -19.18 33.25 29.18
CA VAL A 141 -19.39 33.74 30.56
C VAL A 141 -20.82 33.50 31.07
N ASP A 142 -21.85 33.66 30.23
CA ASP A 142 -23.25 33.53 30.64
C ASP A 142 -24.03 32.37 29.99
N GLU A 143 -23.40 31.61 29.10
CA GLU A 143 -23.96 30.43 28.42
C GLU A 143 -25.22 30.72 27.58
N ILE A 144 -25.43 31.98 27.17
CA ILE A 144 -26.53 32.38 26.28
C ILE A 144 -26.05 32.37 24.82
N PRO A 145 -26.66 31.57 23.91
CA PRO A 145 -26.34 31.58 22.49
C PRO A 145 -26.47 32.96 21.83
N ARG A 146 -25.49 33.33 21.00
CA ARG A 146 -25.39 34.61 20.28
C ARG A 146 -24.91 34.40 18.84
N THR A 147 -25.19 35.37 17.98
CA THR A 147 -24.47 35.51 16.69
C THR A 147 -23.07 36.03 16.96
N CYS A 148 -22.07 35.17 16.76
CA CYS A 148 -20.64 35.51 16.83
C CYS A 148 -19.97 35.44 15.45
N PHE A 149 -20.62 34.88 14.43
CA PHE A 149 -20.11 34.82 13.06
C PHE A 149 -20.87 35.79 12.14
N TYR A 150 -20.14 36.53 11.31
CA TYR A 150 -20.67 37.54 10.38
C TYR A 150 -20.00 37.37 9.01
N PRO A 151 -20.69 37.64 7.89
CA PRO A 151 -20.04 37.56 6.58
C PRO A 151 -18.93 38.60 6.43
N ARG A 152 -17.91 38.29 5.62
CA ARG A 152 -16.87 39.24 5.19
C ARG A 152 -16.59 39.13 3.69
N ASP A 153 -16.10 40.23 3.13
CA ASP A 153 -15.58 40.30 1.77
C ASP A 153 -14.15 39.71 1.73
N GLY A 154 -13.77 39.12 0.61
CA GLY A 154 -12.46 38.49 0.44
C GLY A 154 -12.37 37.47 -0.69
N ARG A 155 -11.25 36.74 -0.72
CA ARG A 155 -10.88 35.73 -1.71
C ARG A 155 -10.73 34.34 -1.08
N SER A 156 -11.71 33.49 -1.32
CA SER A 156 -11.63 32.05 -1.04
C SER A 156 -10.84 31.34 -2.15
N ILE A 157 -9.69 30.75 -1.81
CA ILE A 157 -8.81 29.99 -2.71
C ILE A 157 -9.09 28.50 -2.51
N ASN A 158 -9.27 27.74 -3.59
CA ASN A 158 -9.54 26.31 -3.49
C ASN A 158 -8.31 25.54 -2.97
N GLY A 159 -8.35 25.09 -1.71
CA GLY A 159 -7.23 24.44 -1.04
C GLY A 159 -6.86 23.10 -1.66
N THR A 160 -7.87 22.30 -2.04
CA THR A 160 -7.72 21.00 -2.71
C THR A 160 -6.88 21.14 -3.98
N LEU A 161 -7.25 22.06 -4.87
CA LEU A 161 -6.55 22.26 -6.13
C LEU A 161 -5.13 22.81 -5.95
N VAL A 162 -4.88 23.59 -4.90
CA VAL A 162 -3.52 24.11 -4.59
C VAL A 162 -2.60 22.98 -4.14
N GLU A 163 -3.05 22.14 -3.22
CA GLU A 163 -2.29 20.97 -2.76
C GLU A 163 -2.06 19.97 -3.92
N ASP A 164 -3.05 19.72 -4.77
CA ASP A 164 -2.89 18.91 -5.99
C ASP A 164 -1.80 19.48 -6.91
N TRP A 165 -1.81 20.80 -7.14
CA TRP A 165 -0.81 21.47 -7.96
C TRP A 165 0.61 21.37 -7.37
N LEU A 166 0.77 21.46 -6.05
CA LEU A 166 2.05 21.32 -5.37
C LEU A 166 2.61 19.90 -5.43
N ILE A 167 1.74 18.88 -5.47
CA ILE A 167 2.10 17.47 -5.67
C ILE A 167 2.56 17.24 -7.11
N GLU A 168 1.85 17.79 -8.10
CA GLU A 168 2.20 17.67 -9.53
C GLU A 168 3.43 18.51 -9.92
N ASN A 169 3.65 19.64 -9.25
CA ASN A 169 4.68 20.64 -9.58
C ASN A 169 5.56 20.95 -8.36
N PRO A 170 6.26 19.97 -7.76
CA PRO A 170 6.99 20.20 -6.51
C PRO A 170 8.21 21.09 -6.72
N ALA A 171 8.39 22.10 -5.85
CA ALA A 171 9.56 22.99 -5.89
C ALA A 171 10.89 22.26 -5.64
N VAL A 172 10.83 21.17 -4.87
CA VAL A 172 11.91 20.27 -4.51
C VAL A 172 11.34 18.86 -4.38
N ARG A 173 12.10 17.82 -4.74
CA ARG A 173 11.65 16.43 -4.58
C ARG A 173 11.31 16.17 -3.11
N THR A 174 10.06 15.79 -2.85
CA THR A 174 9.60 15.39 -1.51
C THR A 174 10.40 14.19 -1.02
N PRO A 175 10.78 14.13 0.27
CA PRO A 175 11.56 13.02 0.82
C PRO A 175 10.72 11.74 0.85
N GLU A 176 11.38 10.59 0.68
CA GLU A 176 10.72 9.28 0.78
C GLU A 176 10.17 9.05 2.20
N LEU A 177 11.00 9.25 3.23
CA LEU A 177 10.60 9.35 4.63
C LEU A 177 10.70 10.82 5.10
N GLY A 178 9.59 11.56 4.99
CA GLY A 178 9.53 12.97 5.36
C GLY A 178 8.50 13.78 4.59
N TRP A 179 8.65 15.11 4.62
CA TRP A 179 7.62 16.04 4.14
C TRP A 179 8.21 17.23 3.36
N THR A 180 7.36 17.87 2.56
CA THR A 180 7.64 19.20 1.99
C THR A 180 6.64 20.23 2.52
N PHE A 181 7.13 21.15 3.35
CA PHE A 181 6.35 22.23 3.94
C PHE A 181 6.67 23.55 3.22
N TYR A 182 5.65 24.12 2.58
CA TYR A 182 5.69 25.42 1.91
C TYR A 182 5.23 26.51 2.88
N LEU A 183 6.01 27.56 3.03
CA LEU A 183 5.68 28.77 3.79
C LEU A 183 5.59 29.94 2.81
N THR A 184 4.41 30.56 2.71
CA THR A 184 4.13 31.63 1.76
C THR A 184 3.75 32.94 2.44
N ASN A 185 4.10 34.05 1.80
CA ASN A 185 3.59 35.38 2.10
C ASN A 185 2.99 35.94 0.81
N TYR A 186 1.67 36.04 0.77
CA TYR A 186 0.92 36.60 -0.36
C TYR A 186 0.01 37.76 0.05
N SER A 187 0.45 38.58 1.01
CA SER A 187 -0.16 39.89 1.38
C SER A 187 -0.49 40.83 0.20
N GLU A 188 0.11 40.64 -0.97
CA GLU A 188 -0.27 41.36 -2.20
C GLU A 188 -1.63 40.94 -2.80
N ILE A 189 -2.25 39.88 -2.28
CA ILE A 189 -3.62 39.45 -2.64
C ILE A 189 -4.65 40.31 -1.89
N ASP A 190 -4.27 40.84 -0.74
CA ASP A 190 -5.13 41.55 0.20
C ASP A 190 -5.17 43.06 -0.08
N ASN A 191 -6.18 43.73 0.47
CA ASN A 191 -6.20 45.19 0.50
C ASN A 191 -5.40 45.68 1.72
N ALA A 192 -4.54 46.69 1.54
CA ALA A 192 -3.76 47.32 2.62
C ALA A 192 -4.57 48.03 3.72
N ASP A 193 -5.90 47.91 3.72
CA ASP A 193 -6.81 48.35 4.79
C ASP A 193 -7.64 47.19 5.39
N HIS A 194 -7.29 45.94 5.07
CA HIS A 194 -7.93 44.70 5.53
C HIS A 194 -9.45 44.62 5.22
N SER A 195 -9.90 45.37 4.20
CA SER A 195 -11.28 45.31 3.69
C SER A 195 -11.55 44.09 2.80
N LEU A 196 -10.50 43.41 2.35
CA LEU A 196 -10.52 42.21 1.52
C LEU A 196 -9.27 41.41 1.91
N GLU A 197 -9.48 40.21 2.46
CA GLU A 197 -8.40 39.25 2.74
C GLU A 197 -8.52 38.03 1.83
N HIS A 198 -7.51 37.16 1.84
CA HIS A 198 -7.52 35.84 1.25
C HIS A 198 -7.41 34.73 2.30
N TRP A 199 -7.83 33.52 1.90
CA TRP A 199 -7.71 32.29 2.68
C TRP A 199 -7.86 31.07 1.78
N PHE A 200 -7.44 29.90 2.25
CA PHE A 200 -7.79 28.63 1.62
C PHE A 200 -9.16 28.12 2.11
N ASP A 201 -9.85 27.37 1.26
CA ASP A 201 -11.11 26.68 1.57
C ASP A 201 -11.09 25.28 0.93
N TYR A 202 -11.17 24.25 1.77
CA TYR A 202 -11.33 22.85 1.35
C TYR A 202 -12.75 22.50 0.89
N ASN A 203 -13.73 23.38 1.12
CA ASN A 203 -15.15 23.13 0.94
C ASN A 203 -15.64 21.85 1.66
N PRO A 204 -15.40 21.73 2.99
CA PRO A 204 -15.70 20.51 3.73
C PRO A 204 -17.17 20.08 3.61
N THR A 205 -17.38 18.78 3.53
CA THR A 205 -18.69 18.13 3.48
C THR A 205 -18.77 17.07 4.56
N ASP A 206 -19.93 16.96 5.21
CA ASP A 206 -20.18 15.87 6.14
C ASP A 206 -20.34 14.55 5.37
N PRO A 207 -19.60 13.48 5.70
CA PRO A 207 -19.57 12.25 4.90
C PRO A 207 -20.90 11.50 4.92
N ASP A 208 -21.61 11.53 6.04
CA ASP A 208 -22.84 10.79 6.28
C ASP A 208 -24.05 11.38 5.51
N SER A 209 -24.11 12.71 5.40
CA SER A 209 -25.20 13.44 4.72
C SER A 209 -24.85 13.95 3.32
N GLY A 210 -23.56 13.98 2.96
CA GLY A 210 -23.05 14.60 1.74
C GLY A 210 -23.32 16.12 1.64
N GLN A 211 -23.72 16.77 2.74
CA GLN A 211 -24.02 18.21 2.75
C GLN A 211 -22.76 19.03 3.01
N LYS A 212 -22.71 20.25 2.44
CA LYS A 212 -21.67 21.22 2.79
C LYS A 212 -21.72 21.56 4.28
N MET A 213 -20.56 21.58 4.92
CA MET A 213 -20.37 22.10 6.26
C MET A 213 -20.32 23.63 6.20
N ASP A 214 -21.51 24.23 6.31
CA ASP A 214 -21.78 25.67 6.41
C ASP A 214 -22.22 26.06 7.84
N TRP A 215 -21.92 25.19 8.79
CA TRP A 215 -22.19 25.30 10.22
C TRP A 215 -20.90 24.95 10.98
N PHE A 216 -20.74 25.49 12.18
CA PHE A 216 -19.60 25.17 13.05
C PHE A 216 -20.11 24.80 14.44
N ARG A 217 -19.44 23.83 15.08
CA ARG A 217 -19.89 23.29 16.36
C ARG A 217 -19.64 24.28 17.50
N LEU A 218 -20.71 24.89 18.00
CA LEU A 218 -20.79 25.39 19.37
C LEU A 218 -21.44 24.31 20.26
N GLU A 219 -21.25 24.37 21.57
CA GLU A 219 -21.79 23.36 22.52
C GLU A 219 -23.32 23.26 22.49
N TRP A 220 -23.98 24.36 22.13
CA TRP A 220 -25.40 24.42 21.80
C TRP A 220 -25.53 24.65 20.30
N ASP A 221 -26.02 23.64 19.57
CA ASP A 221 -26.31 23.78 18.15
C ASP A 221 -27.52 24.69 17.96
N ASN A 222 -27.41 25.73 17.12
CA ASN A 222 -28.42 26.78 17.02
C ASN A 222 -28.34 27.59 15.71
N ASP A 223 -29.48 28.14 15.29
CA ASP A 223 -29.63 28.89 14.03
C ASP A 223 -29.11 30.34 14.08
N LEU A 224 -28.43 30.79 15.15
CA LEU A 224 -27.94 32.18 15.24
C LEU A 224 -26.65 32.43 14.44
N ASN A 225 -26.02 31.37 13.93
CA ASN A 225 -24.78 31.42 13.15
C ASN A 225 -24.88 30.56 11.88
N PRO A 226 -25.79 30.90 10.93
CA PRO A 226 -25.91 30.19 9.67
C PRO A 226 -24.78 30.57 8.69
N ASP A 227 -24.67 29.81 7.60
CA ASP A 227 -23.84 30.15 6.43
C ASP A 227 -22.35 30.39 6.74
N ILE A 228 -21.79 29.73 7.76
CA ILE A 228 -20.37 29.85 8.11
C ILE A 228 -19.50 29.40 6.94
N LYS A 229 -18.46 30.18 6.67
CA LYS A 229 -17.43 29.88 5.67
C LYS A 229 -16.15 29.51 6.41
N TYR A 230 -15.65 28.31 6.12
CA TYR A 230 -14.39 27.85 6.67
C TYR A 230 -13.25 28.60 6.00
N GLN A 231 -12.28 29.00 6.81
CA GLN A 231 -11.11 29.76 6.39
C GLN A 231 -9.87 29.11 6.99
N TYR A 232 -9.00 28.64 6.11
CA TYR A 232 -7.79 27.92 6.45
C TYR A 232 -6.59 28.80 6.07
N ALA A 233 -5.65 29.00 6.99
CA ALA A 233 -4.38 29.66 6.67
C ALA A 233 -3.39 28.69 6.00
N GLY A 234 -3.53 27.38 6.23
CA GLY A 234 -2.75 26.35 5.56
C GLY A 234 -3.61 25.19 5.07
N VAL A 235 -3.08 24.40 4.14
CA VAL A 235 -3.72 23.20 3.60
C VAL A 235 -2.66 22.13 3.31
N GLY A 236 -2.99 20.87 3.56
CA GLY A 236 -2.14 19.72 3.33
C GLY A 236 -2.63 18.49 4.08
N GLY A 237 -2.18 17.30 3.69
CA GLY A 237 -2.47 16.04 4.38
C GLY A 237 -3.12 14.96 3.51
N ARG A 238 -3.46 15.25 2.25
CA ARG A 238 -3.78 14.21 1.24
C ARG A 238 -2.53 13.63 0.59
N ASN A 239 -1.36 14.20 0.88
CA ASN A 239 -0.07 13.66 0.51
C ASN A 239 1.03 14.20 1.45
N GLN A 240 2.30 13.94 1.14
CA GLN A 240 3.46 14.39 1.91
C GLN A 240 3.79 15.90 1.77
N VAL A 241 2.76 16.74 1.60
CA VAL A 241 2.86 18.18 1.34
C VAL A 241 1.94 18.96 2.29
N TYR A 242 2.45 20.06 2.81
CA TYR A 242 1.66 21.08 3.52
C TYR A 242 2.06 22.47 3.03
N ILE A 243 1.11 23.38 2.86
CA ILE A 243 1.34 24.81 2.63
C ILE A 243 0.71 25.61 3.75
N LEU A 244 1.42 26.61 4.26
CA LEU A 244 0.91 27.63 5.18
C LEU A 244 1.17 29.00 4.54
N ASP A 245 0.11 29.75 4.28
CA ASP A 245 0.24 31.16 4.00
C ASP A 245 0.12 31.94 5.31
N VAL A 246 1.18 32.65 5.69
CA VAL A 246 1.21 33.39 6.96
C VAL A 246 0.43 34.70 6.90
N THR A 247 -0.04 35.10 5.72
CA THR A 247 -0.87 36.27 5.44
C THR A 247 -2.33 35.93 5.15
N ALA A 248 -2.71 34.65 5.19
CA ALA A 248 -4.10 34.22 5.02
C ALA A 248 -4.93 34.40 6.31
N ASP A 249 -6.08 35.07 6.19
CA ASP A 249 -7.02 35.31 7.29
C ASP A 249 -7.74 34.04 7.71
N GLN A 250 -7.75 33.78 9.02
CA GLN A 250 -8.52 32.69 9.61
C GLN A 250 -9.08 33.09 10.98
N TRP A 251 -10.27 32.58 11.27
CA TRP A 251 -10.97 32.86 12.53
C TRP A 251 -10.86 31.74 13.56
N TYR A 252 -10.36 30.56 13.16
CA TYR A 252 -10.43 29.34 13.96
C TYR A 252 -9.55 29.37 15.21
N THR A 253 -8.29 29.80 15.10
CA THR A 253 -7.38 29.86 16.27
C THR A 253 -7.88 30.88 17.29
N ASN A 254 -8.40 32.03 16.79
CA ASN A 254 -9.06 33.05 17.59
C ASN A 254 -10.30 32.49 18.32
N TRP A 255 -11.15 31.74 17.62
CA TRP A 255 -12.28 31.05 18.24
C TRP A 255 -11.82 30.05 19.32
N ALA A 256 -10.83 29.21 19.02
CA ALA A 256 -10.36 28.15 19.91
C ALA A 256 -9.76 28.71 21.21
N GLN A 257 -8.91 29.74 21.13
CA GLN A 257 -8.39 30.44 22.31
C GLN A 257 -9.52 31.00 23.18
N LEU A 258 -10.40 31.80 22.60
CA LEU A 258 -11.45 32.49 23.37
C LEU A 258 -12.50 31.52 23.92
N TRP A 259 -12.82 30.45 23.21
CA TRP A 259 -13.78 29.43 23.65
C TRP A 259 -13.23 28.56 24.78
N TRP A 260 -11.99 28.08 24.67
CA TRP A 260 -11.42 27.15 25.66
C TRP A 260 -10.69 27.86 26.81
N HIS A 261 -10.07 29.02 26.56
CA HIS A 261 -9.20 29.70 27.54
C HIS A 261 -9.81 30.97 28.13
N GLU A 262 -10.89 31.52 27.53
CA GLU A 262 -11.54 32.79 27.94
C GLU A 262 -10.60 34.02 27.87
N THR A 263 -9.42 33.86 27.25
CA THR A 263 -8.37 34.87 27.05
C THR A 263 -7.45 34.40 25.93
N TYR A 264 -6.67 35.32 25.36
CA TYR A 264 -5.44 34.96 24.63
C TYR A 264 -4.33 34.57 25.61
N ASP A 265 -3.48 33.61 25.22
CA ASP A 265 -2.27 33.22 25.95
C ASP A 265 -1.05 33.80 25.20
N ASP A 266 -0.52 34.94 25.67
CA ASP A 266 0.58 35.66 25.01
C ASP A 266 1.88 34.84 24.91
N SER A 267 1.99 33.70 25.61
CA SER A 267 3.18 32.81 25.57
C SER A 267 3.35 32.06 24.25
N GLU A 268 2.26 31.79 23.53
CA GLU A 268 2.28 31.00 22.30
C GLU A 268 2.57 31.87 21.05
N GLY A 269 2.52 33.19 21.20
CA GLY A 269 2.92 34.14 20.18
C GLY A 269 1.77 34.73 19.35
N PRO A 270 2.09 35.73 18.50
CA PRO A 270 1.10 36.59 17.85
C PRO A 270 0.32 35.93 16.70
N HIS A 271 0.90 34.92 16.05
CA HIS A 271 0.35 34.24 14.88
C HIS A 271 -1.00 33.55 15.13
N ILE A 272 -1.32 33.29 16.41
CA ILE A 272 -2.62 32.76 16.84
C ILE A 272 -3.75 33.78 16.67
N ARG A 273 -3.43 35.08 16.61
CA ARG A 273 -4.43 36.15 16.58
C ARG A 273 -4.38 37.00 15.32
N TYR A 274 -3.18 37.27 14.84
CA TYR A 274 -2.91 38.15 13.71
C TYR A 274 -2.11 37.38 12.67
N ASP A 275 -2.45 37.58 11.41
CA ASP A 275 -1.59 37.27 10.27
C ASP A 275 -0.31 38.15 10.27
N PHE A 276 0.63 37.78 9.38
CA PHE A 276 1.98 38.33 9.35
C PHE A 276 2.02 39.80 8.95
N ASP A 277 1.16 40.22 8.03
CA ASP A 277 1.08 41.60 7.54
C ASP A 277 0.26 42.51 8.46
N THR A 278 -0.76 42.02 9.18
CA THR A 278 -1.37 42.77 10.30
C THR A 278 -0.37 42.97 11.44
N TYR A 279 0.33 41.91 11.89
CA TYR A 279 1.25 42.01 13.03
C TYR A 279 2.54 42.77 12.68
N GLY A 280 3.03 42.59 11.45
CA GLY A 280 4.27 43.17 10.95
C GLY A 280 4.14 44.54 10.28
N ALA A 281 2.94 45.14 10.24
CA ALA A 281 2.64 46.37 9.49
C ALA A 281 3.59 47.56 9.74
N ASP A 282 4.13 47.67 10.96
CA ASP A 282 5.03 48.76 11.40
C ASP A 282 6.54 48.40 11.31
N TRP A 283 6.92 47.21 10.84
CA TRP A 283 8.32 46.75 10.80
C TRP A 283 9.17 47.37 9.68
N ASP A 284 10.37 47.84 10.02
CA ASP A 284 11.40 48.23 9.05
C ASP A 284 12.36 47.06 8.84
N LEU A 285 12.11 46.22 7.83
CA LEU A 285 12.91 45.03 7.53
C LEU A 285 14.35 45.33 7.07
N SER A 286 14.78 46.60 7.00
CA SER A 286 16.19 46.99 6.91
C SER A 286 16.91 47.00 8.28
N VAL A 287 16.16 46.88 9.38
CA VAL A 287 16.64 46.86 10.77
C VAL A 287 16.69 45.44 11.29
N VAL A 288 17.86 45.04 11.82
CA VAL A 288 18.11 43.67 12.32
C VAL A 288 17.15 43.26 13.45
N GLU A 289 16.63 44.19 14.24
CA GLU A 289 15.62 43.89 15.28
C GLU A 289 14.31 43.40 14.65
N ASP A 290 13.80 44.10 13.64
CA ASP A 290 12.57 43.73 12.94
C ASP A 290 12.74 42.50 12.04
N GLN A 291 13.93 42.30 11.46
CA GLN A 291 14.30 41.04 10.80
C GLN A 291 14.22 39.84 11.76
N ASN A 292 14.65 40.01 13.02
CA ASN A 292 14.51 38.97 14.05
C ASN A 292 13.04 38.79 14.46
N ASN A 293 12.26 39.87 14.60
CA ASN A 293 10.83 39.81 14.92
C ASN A 293 10.04 39.04 13.86
N ALA A 294 10.29 39.32 12.56
CA ALA A 294 9.72 38.59 11.44
C ALA A 294 10.16 37.12 11.45
N THR A 295 11.46 36.85 11.63
CA THR A 295 11.97 35.47 11.71
C THR A 295 11.33 34.68 12.86
N ASP A 296 11.16 35.30 14.03
CA ASP A 296 10.54 34.67 15.20
C ASP A 296 9.05 34.41 14.99
N TYR A 297 8.32 35.32 14.35
CA TYR A 297 6.93 35.09 13.98
C TYR A 297 6.81 33.84 13.10
N LEU A 298 7.58 33.79 12.00
CA LEU A 298 7.54 32.68 11.05
C LEU A 298 7.95 31.36 11.73
N ALA A 299 8.99 31.39 12.57
CA ALA A 299 9.48 30.21 13.27
C ALA A 299 8.46 29.65 14.27
N ASN A 300 7.75 30.50 15.02
CA ASN A 300 6.72 30.04 15.96
C ASN A 300 5.48 29.48 15.25
N TYR A 301 5.00 30.13 14.18
CA TYR A 301 3.84 29.64 13.43
C TYR A 301 4.14 28.28 12.77
N SER A 302 5.32 28.16 12.16
CA SER A 302 5.80 26.90 11.61
C SER A 302 6.07 25.83 12.68
N LEU A 303 6.49 26.20 13.90
CA LEU A 303 6.72 25.25 14.98
C LEU A 303 5.43 24.56 15.44
N ASP A 304 4.28 25.26 15.43
CA ASP A 304 2.98 24.63 15.70
C ASP A 304 2.72 23.48 14.70
N ILE A 305 2.89 23.76 13.40
CA ILE A 305 2.77 22.75 12.33
C ILE A 305 3.80 21.61 12.48
N VAL A 306 5.07 21.91 12.78
CA VAL A 306 6.09 20.85 12.90
C VAL A 306 5.89 19.98 14.16
N ASP A 307 5.59 20.56 15.31
CA ASP A 307 5.53 19.88 16.62
C ASP A 307 4.17 19.19 16.89
N ASN A 308 3.09 19.60 16.20
CA ASN A 308 1.77 18.99 16.34
C ASN A 308 1.30 18.17 15.11
N LEU A 309 1.91 18.30 13.92
CA LEU A 309 1.49 17.60 12.70
C LEU A 309 2.62 16.83 11.99
N LEU A 310 3.69 17.51 11.57
CA LEU A 310 4.68 16.92 10.66
C LEU A 310 5.71 16.02 11.38
N PHE A 311 6.05 16.33 12.62
CA PHE A 311 6.96 15.53 13.42
C PHE A 311 6.50 15.48 14.88
N PRO A 312 5.28 14.95 15.11
CA PRO A 312 4.52 15.30 16.29
C PRO A 312 5.07 14.60 17.53
N THR A 313 5.20 15.31 18.65
CA THR A 313 5.90 14.80 19.85
C THR A 313 5.02 14.06 20.84
N HIS A 314 3.70 14.19 20.71
CA HIS A 314 2.66 13.75 21.63
C HIS A 314 1.93 12.46 21.21
N HIS A 315 1.98 12.07 19.93
CA HIS A 315 1.35 10.82 19.47
C HIS A 315 1.97 9.62 20.18
N GLY A 316 1.14 8.67 20.59
CA GLY A 316 1.53 7.43 21.20
C GLY A 316 2.14 6.43 20.21
N TYR A 317 2.37 5.24 20.72
CA TYR A 317 2.90 4.10 19.98
C TYR A 317 1.73 3.20 19.51
N THR A 318 1.71 2.82 18.24
CA THR A 318 0.63 1.98 17.66
C THR A 318 0.85 0.50 17.90
N THR A 319 -0.09 -0.14 18.60
CA THR A 319 -0.05 -1.58 18.93
C THR A 319 -0.02 -2.46 17.67
N PRO A 320 0.95 -3.41 17.53
CA PRO A 320 0.98 -4.39 16.45
C PRO A 320 -0.26 -5.32 16.47
N THR A 321 -1.27 -4.92 15.72
CA THR A 321 -2.55 -5.64 15.52
C THR A 321 -2.47 -6.40 14.21
N GLN A 322 -2.69 -7.72 14.20
CA GLN A 322 -2.83 -8.49 12.95
C GLN A 322 -4.30 -8.70 12.58
N LYS A 323 -5.18 -8.80 13.58
CA LYS A 323 -6.64 -8.86 13.43
C LYS A 323 -7.29 -7.84 14.34
N GLY A 324 -8.02 -6.89 13.77
CA GLY A 324 -8.69 -5.83 14.51
C GLY A 324 -10.22 -5.89 14.34
N SER A 325 -10.96 -5.49 15.37
CA SER A 325 -12.41 -5.32 15.27
C SER A 325 -12.88 -3.96 15.78
N PHE A 326 -13.93 -3.43 15.14
CA PHE A 326 -14.63 -2.26 15.63
C PHE A 326 -16.15 -2.45 15.45
N ARG A 327 -16.89 -2.49 16.55
CA ARG A 327 -18.35 -2.57 16.53
C ARG A 327 -18.97 -1.30 17.09
N VAL A 328 -19.91 -0.71 16.36
CA VAL A 328 -20.72 0.45 16.80
C VAL A 328 -22.17 0.00 16.99
N MET A 329 -22.77 0.31 18.14
CA MET A 329 -24.19 0.11 18.41
C MET A 329 -24.91 1.46 18.45
N VAL A 330 -25.77 1.72 17.46
CA VAL A 330 -26.52 2.96 17.32
C VAL A 330 -27.95 2.76 17.83
N PHE A 331 -28.32 3.43 18.92
CA PHE A 331 -29.60 3.30 19.59
C PHE A 331 -30.56 4.46 19.25
N ALA A 332 -31.60 4.12 18.49
CA ALA A 332 -32.82 4.91 18.39
C ALA A 332 -33.63 4.81 19.70
N MET A 333 -34.21 5.94 20.13
CA MET A 333 -34.96 6.05 21.38
C MET A 333 -36.34 6.72 21.18
N ASP A 334 -37.23 6.53 22.16
CA ASP A 334 -38.60 7.06 22.21
C ASP A 334 -39.47 6.67 20.99
N ASN A 335 -39.65 7.58 20.02
CA ASN A 335 -40.42 7.37 18.79
C ASN A 335 -39.53 7.35 17.53
N ILE A 336 -38.21 7.45 17.68
CA ILE A 336 -37.25 7.49 16.57
C ILE A 336 -37.11 6.07 16.02
N THR A 337 -37.22 5.91 14.70
CA THR A 337 -37.06 4.60 14.04
C THR A 337 -35.62 4.38 13.60
N THR A 338 -35.17 3.12 13.56
CA THR A 338 -33.86 2.74 13.00
C THR A 338 -33.69 3.26 11.58
N ASP A 339 -34.67 3.04 10.71
CA ASP A 339 -34.70 3.49 9.31
C ASP A 339 -34.50 5.02 9.15
N SER A 340 -34.89 5.81 10.17
CA SER A 340 -34.72 7.27 10.14
C SER A 340 -33.29 7.72 10.44
N ILE A 341 -32.48 6.86 11.08
CA ILE A 341 -31.11 7.16 11.52
C ILE A 341 -30.04 6.27 10.87
N GLU A 342 -30.40 5.26 10.06
CA GLU A 342 -29.49 4.36 9.31
C GLU A 342 -28.42 5.06 8.45
N TRP A 343 -28.50 6.38 8.28
CA TRP A 343 -27.53 7.17 7.52
C TRP A 343 -26.45 7.84 8.37
N ILE A 344 -26.59 7.87 9.70
CA ILE A 344 -25.72 8.71 10.54
C ILE A 344 -24.34 8.10 10.80
N ASP A 345 -24.13 6.83 10.49
CA ASP A 345 -22.87 6.13 10.72
C ASP A 345 -22.66 5.09 9.61
N SER A 346 -21.42 4.87 9.19
CA SER A 346 -21.09 4.12 7.96
C SER A 346 -20.01 3.06 8.20
N GLU A 347 -20.39 1.79 8.00
CA GLU A 347 -19.47 0.64 8.11
C GLU A 347 -18.35 0.72 7.07
N ASP A 348 -18.70 1.04 5.82
CA ASP A 348 -17.77 1.11 4.68
C ASP A 348 -16.68 2.19 4.92
N ILE A 349 -17.07 3.41 5.32
CA ILE A 349 -16.12 4.53 5.51
C ILE A 349 -15.19 4.28 6.70
N ILE A 350 -15.71 3.67 7.79
CA ILE A 350 -14.88 3.29 8.94
C ILE A 350 -13.90 2.18 8.57
N LEU A 351 -14.30 1.23 7.71
CA LEU A 351 -13.43 0.17 7.22
C LEU A 351 -12.33 0.72 6.30
N ASP A 352 -12.69 1.57 5.33
CA ASP A 352 -11.74 2.23 4.42
C ASP A 352 -10.66 2.99 5.22
N ALA A 353 -11.06 3.80 6.21
CA ALA A 353 -10.13 4.54 7.06
C ALA A 353 -9.23 3.64 7.93
N LEU A 354 -9.68 2.44 8.30
CA LEU A 354 -8.90 1.44 9.03
C LEU A 354 -7.89 0.71 8.14
N GLU A 355 -8.33 0.29 6.95
CA GLU A 355 -7.48 -0.37 5.97
C GLU A 355 -6.40 0.57 5.41
N GLU A 356 -6.69 1.86 5.22
CA GLU A 356 -5.68 2.86 4.86
C GLU A 356 -4.73 3.16 6.04
N ALA A 357 -5.26 3.22 7.27
CA ALA A 357 -4.45 3.47 8.46
C ALA A 357 -3.44 2.37 8.77
N LEU A 358 -3.89 1.12 8.75
CA LEU A 358 -3.10 -0.05 9.11
C LEU A 358 -3.36 -1.20 8.12
N PRO A 359 -2.81 -1.11 6.89
CA PRO A 359 -3.01 -2.11 5.83
C PRO A 359 -2.35 -3.46 6.13
N PHE A 360 -1.62 -3.56 7.25
CA PHE A 360 -0.98 -4.79 7.74
C PHE A 360 -1.97 -5.70 8.52
N ALA A 361 -3.14 -5.18 8.87
CA ALA A 361 -4.12 -5.82 9.73
C ALA A 361 -5.41 -6.18 8.97
N GLU A 362 -6.00 -7.32 9.31
CA GLU A 362 -7.34 -7.70 8.85
C GLU A 362 -8.39 -7.06 9.77
N TRP A 363 -9.19 -6.13 9.24
CA TRP A 363 -10.21 -5.41 10.00
C TRP A 363 -11.59 -6.01 9.82
N TYR A 364 -12.36 -6.04 10.91
CA TYR A 364 -13.79 -6.33 10.89
C TYR A 364 -14.57 -5.20 11.54
N VAL A 365 -15.32 -4.46 10.74
CA VAL A 365 -16.21 -3.39 11.20
C VAL A 365 -17.66 -3.92 11.22
N GLN A 366 -18.45 -3.49 12.21
CA GLN A 366 -19.89 -3.75 12.27
C GLN A 366 -20.64 -2.53 12.81
N VAL A 367 -21.61 -2.00 12.07
CA VAL A 367 -22.52 -0.94 12.54
C VAL A 367 -23.95 -1.47 12.70
N ASP A 368 -24.42 -1.58 13.94
CA ASP A 368 -25.78 -2.05 14.25
C ASP A 368 -26.74 -0.88 14.56
N PHE A 369 -27.77 -0.69 13.74
CA PHE A 369 -28.88 0.22 14.04
C PHE A 369 -29.99 -0.49 14.83
N LEU A 370 -30.23 -0.04 16.05
CA LEU A 370 -31.02 -0.73 17.08
C LEU A 370 -32.05 0.20 17.71
N HIS A 371 -33.16 -0.36 18.20
CA HIS A 371 -34.10 0.38 19.06
C HIS A 371 -33.88 -0.02 20.53
N ILE A 372 -33.64 0.95 21.41
CA ILE A 372 -33.17 0.69 22.78
C ILE A 372 -34.12 -0.16 23.63
N ASP A 373 -35.44 -0.08 23.38
CA ASP A 373 -36.43 -0.88 24.12
C ASP A 373 -36.29 -2.41 23.94
N ASN A 374 -35.58 -2.86 22.90
CA ASN A 374 -35.26 -4.27 22.71
C ASN A 374 -34.06 -4.74 23.56
N TYR A 375 -33.34 -3.81 24.19
CA TYR A 375 -32.10 -4.02 24.95
C TYR A 375 -32.26 -3.46 26.37
N THR A 376 -32.86 -4.27 27.25
CA THR A 376 -33.30 -3.81 28.59
C THR A 376 -32.17 -3.34 29.50
N ASP A 377 -30.97 -3.89 29.33
CA ASP A 377 -29.75 -3.49 30.04
C ASP A 377 -29.24 -2.13 29.57
N TRP A 378 -29.12 -1.92 28.26
CA TRP A 378 -28.79 -0.61 27.66
C TRP A 378 -29.78 0.47 28.06
N ASN A 379 -31.08 0.16 28.00
CA ASN A 379 -32.16 1.08 28.39
C ASN A 379 -32.06 1.46 29.89
N GLN A 380 -31.79 0.46 30.75
CA GLN A 380 -31.59 0.67 32.19
C GLN A 380 -30.34 1.54 32.46
N THR A 381 -29.19 1.22 31.85
CA THR A 381 -27.94 1.99 32.01
C THR A 381 -28.08 3.44 31.54
N PHE A 382 -28.83 3.71 30.45
CA PHE A 382 -29.14 5.07 30.03
C PHE A 382 -29.92 5.82 31.11
N TYR A 383 -31.04 5.26 31.59
CA TYR A 383 -31.91 5.97 32.54
C TYR A 383 -31.36 6.04 33.97
N ASP A 384 -30.51 5.10 34.41
CA ASP A 384 -29.79 5.19 35.68
C ASP A 384 -28.79 6.36 35.70
N ASN A 385 -28.26 6.74 34.54
CA ASN A 385 -27.32 7.85 34.37
C ASN A 385 -27.97 9.15 33.82
N THR A 386 -29.31 9.20 33.68
CA THR A 386 -30.02 10.34 33.06
C THR A 386 -31.03 10.98 34.00
N ASN A 387 -30.89 12.28 34.22
CA ASN A 387 -31.88 13.09 34.92
C ASN A 387 -32.85 13.74 33.92
N LEU A 388 -34.15 13.46 34.06
CA LEU A 388 -35.19 14.11 33.25
C LEU A 388 -35.66 15.41 33.91
N VAL A 389 -35.35 16.55 33.29
CA VAL A 389 -35.71 17.89 33.79
C VAL A 389 -36.57 18.61 32.76
N ASN A 390 -37.84 18.88 33.10
CA ASN A 390 -38.83 19.51 32.20
C ASN A 390 -39.04 18.81 30.84
N GLY A 391 -38.63 17.54 30.70
CA GLY A 391 -38.66 16.78 29.45
C GLY A 391 -37.33 16.76 28.68
N GLU A 392 -36.30 17.45 29.17
CA GLU A 392 -34.92 17.34 28.69
C GLU A 392 -34.21 16.17 29.39
N ALA A 393 -33.47 15.37 28.65
CA ALA A 393 -32.63 14.30 29.16
C ALA A 393 -31.21 14.81 29.40
N ILE A 394 -30.87 15.03 30.67
CA ILE A 394 -29.54 15.46 31.10
C ILE A 394 -28.75 14.23 31.53
N VAL A 395 -27.86 13.76 30.66
CA VAL A 395 -27.05 12.55 30.84
C VAL A 395 -25.75 12.87 31.59
N ASP A 396 -25.42 12.11 32.64
CA ASP A 396 -24.09 12.12 33.25
C ASP A 396 -23.13 11.30 32.38
N GLY A 397 -22.38 12.01 31.52
CA GLY A 397 -21.53 11.36 30.52
C GLY A 397 -20.41 10.53 31.13
N LEU A 398 -19.87 10.93 32.29
CA LEU A 398 -18.74 10.21 32.90
C LEU A 398 -19.18 8.91 33.54
N ASN A 399 -20.24 8.95 34.34
CA ASN A 399 -20.75 7.75 35.00
C ASN A 399 -21.28 6.76 33.95
N MET A 400 -22.02 7.24 32.94
CA MET A 400 -22.51 6.38 31.86
C MET A 400 -21.37 5.77 31.02
N PHE A 401 -20.32 6.53 30.70
CA PHE A 401 -19.16 6.01 29.96
C PHE A 401 -18.50 4.83 30.70
N TYR A 402 -18.31 4.95 32.02
CA TYR A 402 -17.74 3.87 32.83
C TYR A 402 -18.71 2.71 33.04
N ASP A 403 -20.02 2.96 33.20
CA ASP A 403 -21.02 1.89 33.31
C ASP A 403 -21.08 1.07 32.02
N ILE A 404 -20.99 1.69 30.84
CA ILE A 404 -20.82 0.99 29.57
C ILE A 404 -19.52 0.19 29.58
N TYR A 405 -18.40 0.81 29.93
CA TYR A 405 -17.06 0.19 29.87
C TYR A 405 -16.95 -1.06 30.75
N PHE A 406 -17.46 -1.01 31.98
CA PHE A 406 -17.34 -2.12 32.93
C PHE A 406 -18.43 -3.19 32.78
N ASN A 407 -19.65 -2.83 32.34
CA ASN A 407 -20.79 -3.74 32.38
C ASN A 407 -21.29 -4.19 31.00
N LEU A 408 -21.24 -3.32 29.98
CA LEU A 408 -21.86 -3.57 28.66
C LEU A 408 -20.82 -3.90 27.58
N LYS A 409 -19.73 -3.15 27.48
CA LYS A 409 -18.63 -3.41 26.53
C LYS A 409 -18.15 -4.87 26.59
N PRO A 410 -17.94 -5.52 27.75
CA PRO A 410 -17.48 -6.92 27.80
C PRO A 410 -18.51 -7.95 27.28
N VAL A 411 -19.77 -7.56 27.12
CA VAL A 411 -20.88 -8.41 26.63
C VAL A 411 -21.11 -8.21 25.12
N TYR A 412 -20.93 -6.99 24.63
CA TYR A 412 -21.31 -6.59 23.27
C TYR A 412 -20.14 -6.37 22.29
N SER A 413 -18.90 -6.23 22.76
CA SER A 413 -17.71 -6.08 21.90
C SER A 413 -17.27 -7.39 21.22
N LEU A 414 -16.61 -7.27 20.06
CA LEU A 414 -16.16 -8.38 19.24
C LEU A 414 -14.72 -8.79 19.58
N THR A 415 -14.54 -9.47 20.71
CA THR A 415 -13.21 -9.77 21.26
C THR A 415 -12.67 -11.17 20.92
N GLU A 416 -13.51 -12.11 20.48
CA GLU A 416 -13.06 -13.47 20.17
C GLU A 416 -12.38 -13.54 18.80
N GLY A 417 -11.06 -13.77 18.78
CA GLY A 417 -10.27 -13.94 17.56
C GLY A 417 -9.58 -12.69 17.01
N TYR A 418 -9.60 -11.59 17.76
CA TYR A 418 -8.98 -10.30 17.40
C TYR A 418 -7.93 -9.89 18.44
N ASP A 419 -6.83 -9.28 18.00
CA ASP A 419 -5.76 -8.77 18.86
C ASP A 419 -6.15 -7.43 19.50
N THR A 420 -6.91 -6.62 18.76
CA THR A 420 -7.41 -5.31 19.18
C THR A 420 -8.91 -5.22 18.90
N SER A 421 -9.68 -4.74 19.88
CA SER A 421 -11.11 -4.50 19.73
C SER A 421 -11.50 -3.13 20.26
N VAL A 422 -12.14 -2.33 19.41
CA VAL A 422 -12.73 -1.02 19.73
C VAL A 422 -14.25 -1.18 19.76
N PHE A 423 -14.93 -0.40 20.61
CA PHE A 423 -16.37 -0.51 20.80
C PHE A 423 -17.06 0.86 20.88
N GLY A 424 -18.05 1.09 20.02
CA GLY A 424 -18.82 2.32 19.94
C GLY A 424 -20.26 2.17 20.41
N ALA A 425 -20.79 3.21 21.05
CA ALA A 425 -22.21 3.33 21.36
C ALA A 425 -22.71 4.73 21.02
N VAL A 426 -23.81 4.84 20.28
CA VAL A 426 -24.43 6.12 19.91
C VAL A 426 -25.86 6.14 20.44
N PHE A 427 -26.23 7.20 21.16
CA PHE A 427 -27.59 7.42 21.64
C PHE A 427 -28.24 8.55 20.85
N VAL A 428 -29.37 8.26 20.20
CA VAL A 428 -30.16 9.22 19.44
C VAL A 428 -31.52 9.38 20.08
N LYS A 429 -31.75 10.55 20.68
CA LYS A 429 -32.94 10.90 21.47
C LYS A 429 -33.34 12.35 21.23
N GLU A 430 -34.63 12.66 21.22
CA GLU A 430 -35.12 14.05 21.22
C GLU A 430 -34.75 14.74 22.54
N ASN A 431 -34.45 16.05 22.49
CA ASN A 431 -34.25 16.91 23.65
C ASN A 431 -33.26 16.33 24.70
N MET A 432 -32.06 15.97 24.25
CA MET A 432 -31.01 15.34 25.06
C MET A 432 -29.72 16.17 25.08
N VAL A 433 -29.11 16.28 26.26
CA VAL A 433 -27.78 16.86 26.45
C VAL A 433 -26.94 15.97 27.36
N MET A 434 -25.67 15.78 27.01
CA MET A 434 -24.71 15.14 27.91
C MET A 434 -23.91 16.20 28.65
N GLN A 435 -23.75 16.02 29.97
CA GLN A 435 -22.93 16.84 30.83
C GLN A 435 -21.69 16.10 31.32
N TYR A 436 -20.55 16.79 31.26
CA TYR A 436 -19.29 16.36 31.85
C TYR A 436 -18.57 17.57 32.48
N ALA A 437 -17.99 17.39 33.68
CA ALA A 437 -17.26 18.42 34.43
C ALA A 437 -18.00 19.77 34.66
N GLY A 438 -19.31 19.83 34.42
CA GLY A 438 -20.15 21.02 34.51
C GLY A 438 -20.46 21.72 33.17
N TYR A 439 -20.04 21.17 32.03
CA TYR A 439 -20.30 21.70 30.69
C TYR A 439 -21.00 20.68 29.80
N ASN A 440 -21.59 21.16 28.69
CA ASN A 440 -22.32 20.34 27.73
C ASN A 440 -21.38 19.78 26.65
N TYR A 441 -21.42 18.48 26.41
CA TYR A 441 -20.60 17.81 25.39
C TYR A 441 -21.47 16.96 24.45
N THR A 442 -20.83 16.14 23.61
CA THR A 442 -21.51 15.32 22.59
C THR A 442 -20.95 13.91 22.51
N ALA A 443 -19.68 13.71 22.86
CA ALA A 443 -19.05 12.41 22.91
C ALA A 443 -17.98 12.36 24.02
N LEU A 444 -17.58 11.14 24.37
CA LEU A 444 -16.34 10.81 25.08
C LEU A 444 -15.75 9.55 24.45
N GLY A 445 -14.43 9.52 24.28
CA GLY A 445 -13.70 8.30 23.94
C GLY A 445 -12.54 8.00 24.88
N GLY A 446 -11.79 6.94 24.54
CA GLY A 446 -10.70 6.38 25.32
C GLY A 446 -10.97 4.95 25.79
N LEU A 447 -9.96 4.27 26.34
CA LEU A 447 -10.05 2.86 26.76
C LEU A 447 -10.60 1.90 25.66
N ASN A 448 -10.26 2.17 24.40
CA ASN A 448 -10.78 1.50 23.20
C ASN A 448 -12.33 1.50 23.16
N GLN A 449 -12.94 2.62 23.55
CA GLN A 449 -14.37 2.85 23.56
C GLN A 449 -14.67 4.26 23.03
N THR A 450 -15.80 4.41 22.34
CA THR A 450 -16.40 5.70 21.95
C THR A 450 -17.86 5.69 22.39
N VAL A 451 -18.34 6.78 22.99
CA VAL A 451 -19.76 6.95 23.35
C VAL A 451 -20.23 8.33 22.94
N ILE A 452 -21.28 8.38 22.12
CA ILE A 452 -21.84 9.61 21.55
C ILE A 452 -23.27 9.80 22.07
N TRP A 453 -23.54 10.98 22.61
CA TRP A 453 -24.86 11.46 23.00
C TRP A 453 -25.17 12.72 22.20
N LYS A 454 -25.94 12.56 21.13
CA LYS A 454 -26.32 13.65 20.23
C LYS A 454 -27.83 13.65 20.07
N SER A 455 -28.44 14.79 20.31
CA SER A 455 -29.89 14.91 20.22
C SER A 455 -30.35 14.78 18.76
N TYR A 456 -31.55 14.24 18.55
CA TYR A 456 -32.09 13.99 17.20
C TYR A 456 -32.07 15.26 16.32
N GLU A 457 -32.41 16.40 16.92
CA GLU A 457 -32.47 17.71 16.27
C GLU A 457 -31.13 18.15 15.66
N ARG A 458 -30.00 17.62 16.15
CA ARG A 458 -28.63 17.95 15.68
C ARG A 458 -28.16 17.10 14.50
N TYR A 459 -28.93 16.09 14.10
CA TYR A 459 -28.68 15.34 12.87
C TYR A 459 -29.35 15.98 11.65
N TYR A 460 -30.27 16.92 11.86
CA TYR A 460 -31.04 17.58 10.81
C TYR A 460 -30.82 19.10 10.81
N ARG A 461 -31.26 19.77 9.75
CA ARG A 461 -31.45 21.23 9.73
C ARG A 461 -32.73 21.58 10.49
N SER A 462 -32.97 22.87 10.73
CA SER A 462 -34.16 23.35 11.44
C SER A 462 -35.49 23.16 10.70
N ASP A 463 -35.47 22.60 9.48
CA ASP A 463 -36.66 22.06 8.80
C ASP A 463 -37.10 20.69 9.33
N GLY A 464 -36.24 19.97 10.04
CA GLY A 464 -36.49 18.62 10.56
C GLY A 464 -36.46 17.49 9.50
N GLU A 465 -36.07 17.80 8.26
CA GLU A 465 -36.07 16.85 7.13
C GLU A 465 -34.70 16.77 6.43
N THR A 466 -34.00 17.89 6.27
CA THR A 466 -32.69 17.92 5.60
C THR A 466 -31.62 17.41 6.54
N ARG A 467 -30.95 16.30 6.17
CA ARG A 467 -29.80 15.75 6.90
C ARG A 467 -28.69 16.81 7.01
N LYS A 468 -28.01 16.88 8.16
CA LYS A 468 -27.01 17.92 8.46
C LYS A 468 -25.62 17.36 8.75
N ALA A 469 -25.56 16.40 9.67
CA ALA A 469 -24.30 15.86 10.17
C ALA A 469 -24.51 14.48 10.80
N GLY A 470 -23.69 13.48 10.49
CA GLY A 470 -23.72 12.16 11.12
C GLY A 470 -22.77 12.03 12.31
N THR A 471 -22.15 10.86 12.46
CA THR A 471 -21.20 10.48 13.51
C THR A 471 -19.96 9.74 13.00
N THR A 472 -19.88 9.30 11.73
CA THR A 472 -18.75 8.51 11.21
C THR A 472 -17.39 9.18 11.46
N ALA A 473 -17.24 10.45 11.06
CA ALA A 473 -16.00 11.20 11.31
C ALA A 473 -15.66 11.32 12.82
N THR A 474 -16.67 11.26 13.71
CA THR A 474 -16.43 11.22 15.17
C THR A 474 -16.01 9.82 15.64
N GLN A 475 -16.52 8.74 15.03
CA GLN A 475 -16.02 7.39 15.32
C GLN A 475 -14.55 7.23 14.93
N ILE A 476 -14.18 7.72 13.74
CA ILE A 476 -12.82 7.61 13.21
C ILE A 476 -11.84 8.48 14.04
N HIS A 477 -12.26 9.66 14.50
CA HIS A 477 -11.51 10.46 15.47
C HIS A 477 -11.16 9.68 16.75
N GLU A 478 -12.16 9.11 17.42
CA GLU A 478 -11.95 8.37 18.68
C GLU A 478 -11.21 7.03 18.46
N LEU A 479 -11.38 6.42 17.29
CA LEU A 479 -10.58 5.29 16.84
C LEU A 479 -9.10 5.67 16.69
N GLY A 480 -8.79 6.85 16.15
CA GLY A 480 -7.42 7.36 16.08
C GLY A 480 -6.73 7.34 17.45
N HIS A 481 -7.43 7.74 18.51
CA HIS A 481 -6.94 7.64 19.88
C HIS A 481 -6.70 6.19 20.34
N ALA A 482 -7.53 5.24 19.93
CA ALA A 482 -7.32 3.81 20.21
C ALA A 482 -6.10 3.23 19.44
N LEU A 483 -5.80 3.77 18.26
CA LEU A 483 -4.61 3.40 17.45
C LEU A 483 -3.33 4.14 17.89
N GLY A 484 -3.43 5.08 18.84
CA GLY A 484 -2.30 5.81 19.43
C GLY A 484 -2.13 7.24 18.94
N LEU A 485 -2.96 7.75 18.03
CA LEU A 485 -2.93 9.17 17.66
C LEU A 485 -3.38 10.07 18.81
N GLN A 486 -2.89 11.30 18.80
CA GLN A 486 -3.43 12.39 19.60
C GLN A 486 -4.01 13.45 18.65
N HIS A 487 -4.69 14.44 19.22
CA HIS A 487 -5.20 15.59 18.46
C HIS A 487 -4.09 16.30 17.71
N THR A 488 -4.36 16.88 16.53
CA THR A 488 -3.39 17.76 15.83
C THR A 488 -3.21 19.14 16.45
N PHE A 489 -3.65 19.31 17.69
CA PHE A 489 -3.51 20.53 18.47
C PHE A 489 -3.03 20.18 19.88
N SER A 490 -2.31 21.09 20.51
CA SER A 490 -2.02 21.05 21.95
C SER A 490 -2.74 22.22 22.64
N PRO A 491 -2.96 22.21 23.97
CA PRO A 491 -3.61 23.33 24.64
C PRO A 491 -2.89 24.64 24.32
N SER A 492 -3.63 25.61 23.79
CA SER A 492 -3.15 26.89 23.26
C SER A 492 -2.47 26.90 21.85
N LYS A 493 -2.33 25.77 21.13
CA LYS A 493 -1.74 25.69 19.78
C LYS A 493 -2.68 24.97 18.81
N TYR A 494 -3.08 25.59 17.70
CA TYR A 494 -4.21 25.14 16.87
C TYR A 494 -3.97 25.25 15.35
N ALA A 495 -2.79 25.65 14.89
CA ALA A 495 -2.54 25.85 13.45
C ALA A 495 -2.54 24.55 12.66
N ALA A 496 -2.11 23.45 13.28
CA ALA A 496 -2.03 22.15 12.62
C ALA A 496 -3.41 21.54 12.27
N ASP A 497 -4.50 21.97 12.93
CA ASP A 497 -5.88 21.54 12.64
C ASP A 497 -6.42 21.96 11.27
N PHE A 498 -5.69 22.78 10.51
CA PHE A 498 -6.03 23.11 9.12
C PHE A 498 -5.74 21.97 8.14
N GLN A 499 -5.12 20.87 8.59
CA GLN A 499 -4.87 19.68 7.76
C GLN A 499 -6.14 19.01 7.21
N PHE A 500 -5.97 18.25 6.13
CA PHE A 500 -6.93 17.26 5.65
C PHE A 500 -6.81 15.98 6.49
N GLY A 501 -7.37 15.98 7.69
CA GLY A 501 -7.47 14.81 8.56
C GLY A 501 -8.64 14.92 9.54
N VAL A 502 -8.82 13.89 10.36
CA VAL A 502 -9.96 13.73 11.28
C VAL A 502 -9.60 14.04 12.75
N MET A 503 -8.31 14.02 13.13
CA MET A 503 -7.89 14.27 14.53
C MET A 503 -7.95 15.75 14.95
N GLY A 504 -8.13 16.67 13.99
CA GLY A 504 -8.37 18.09 14.26
C GLY A 504 -9.85 18.40 14.51
N TYR A 505 -10.13 19.48 15.24
CA TYR A 505 -11.51 19.88 15.52
C TYR A 505 -12.15 20.76 14.44
N PHE A 506 -11.35 21.31 13.52
CA PHE A 506 -11.81 22.21 12.46
C PHE A 506 -12.37 21.45 11.24
N GLY A 507 -11.51 20.82 10.44
CA GLY A 507 -11.90 20.23 9.14
C GLY A 507 -12.90 19.08 9.22
N ARG A 508 -12.71 18.15 10.17
CA ARG A 508 -13.57 16.96 10.39
C ARG A 508 -13.84 16.16 9.10
N ASN A 509 -12.77 15.82 8.40
CA ASN A 509 -12.83 14.93 7.24
C ASN A 509 -13.16 13.48 7.65
N ASP A 510 -13.38 12.63 6.66
CA ASP A 510 -13.77 11.21 6.80
C ASP A 510 -12.60 10.22 6.86
N SER A 511 -11.36 10.70 6.69
CA SER A 511 -10.15 9.89 6.76
C SER A 511 -9.14 10.50 7.74
N PHE A 512 -8.13 9.71 8.12
CA PHE A 512 -6.91 10.29 8.66
C PHE A 512 -6.10 10.94 7.52
N SER A 513 -5.11 11.76 7.86
CA SER A 513 -4.19 12.36 6.90
C SER A 513 -2.99 11.46 6.62
N THR A 514 -2.26 11.74 5.53
CA THR A 514 -0.97 11.10 5.25
C THR A 514 0.03 11.26 6.41
N PHE A 515 -0.03 12.37 7.15
CA PHE A 515 0.80 12.60 8.35
C PHE A 515 0.48 11.59 9.46
N GLU A 516 -0.80 11.40 9.72
CA GLU A 516 -1.33 10.46 10.72
C GLU A 516 -1.09 9.01 10.30
N TYR A 517 -1.37 8.64 9.04
CA TYR A 517 -1.08 7.32 8.47
C TYR A 517 0.40 6.95 8.57
N THR A 518 1.29 7.87 8.18
CA THR A 518 2.74 7.65 8.28
C THR A 518 3.16 7.43 9.73
N TRP A 519 2.57 8.16 10.70
CA TRP A 519 2.84 7.94 12.12
C TRP A 519 2.38 6.55 12.61
N LEU A 520 1.15 6.16 12.28
CA LEU A 520 0.59 4.85 12.63
C LEU A 520 1.43 3.71 12.07
N GLN A 521 1.72 3.74 10.76
CA GLN A 521 2.44 2.68 10.08
C GLN A 521 3.91 2.61 10.51
N ALA A 522 4.59 3.76 10.65
CA ALA A 522 5.97 3.80 11.13
C ALA A 522 6.11 3.26 12.56
N SER A 523 5.24 3.68 13.49
CA SER A 523 5.32 3.17 14.86
C SER A 523 4.91 1.71 14.95
N TYR A 524 3.84 1.27 14.25
CA TYR A 524 3.46 -0.14 14.15
C TYR A 524 4.64 -1.03 13.73
N LEU A 525 5.35 -0.66 12.65
CA LEU A 525 6.45 -1.45 12.11
C LEU A 525 7.64 -1.52 13.06
N ASP A 526 7.98 -0.39 13.66
CA ASP A 526 9.07 -0.31 14.63
C ASP A 526 8.81 -1.33 15.77
N GLY A 527 7.64 -1.33 16.43
CA GLY A 527 7.42 -2.27 17.55
C GLY A 527 6.98 -3.69 17.14
N PHE A 528 6.52 -3.91 15.90
CA PHE A 528 6.44 -5.26 15.34
C PHE A 528 7.85 -5.87 15.18
N ARG A 529 8.81 -5.06 14.71
CA ARG A 529 10.24 -5.43 14.70
C ARG A 529 10.78 -5.66 16.11
N ASP A 530 10.39 -4.89 17.13
CA ASP A 530 10.77 -5.15 18.53
C ASP A 530 10.13 -6.41 19.12
N THR A 531 8.99 -6.84 18.60
CA THR A 531 8.42 -8.13 18.98
C THR A 531 9.25 -9.29 18.41
N LEU A 532 9.78 -9.13 17.19
CA LEU A 532 10.42 -10.21 16.43
C LEU A 532 11.94 -10.30 16.63
N TYR A 533 12.67 -9.18 16.68
CA TYR A 533 14.13 -9.18 16.72
C TYR A 533 14.71 -9.77 18.04
N PRO A 534 14.18 -9.44 19.23
CA PRO A 534 14.59 -10.12 20.48
C PRO A 534 14.21 -11.60 20.49
N ARG A 535 13.08 -11.99 19.87
CA ARG A 535 12.72 -13.42 19.71
C ARG A 535 13.74 -14.15 18.84
N PHE A 536 14.19 -13.54 17.75
CA PHE A 536 15.25 -14.08 16.90
C PHE A 536 16.57 -14.28 17.66
N LEU A 537 17.04 -13.27 18.40
CA LEU A 537 18.26 -13.38 19.21
C LEU A 537 18.16 -14.47 20.28
N ASN A 538 17.04 -14.50 21.01
CA ASN A 538 16.77 -15.50 22.05
C ASN A 538 16.66 -16.92 21.47
N ALA A 539 16.00 -17.07 20.32
CA ALA A 539 15.94 -18.35 19.60
C ALA A 539 17.35 -18.83 19.19
N TRP A 540 18.19 -17.93 18.66
CA TRP A 540 19.56 -18.26 18.26
C TRP A 540 20.45 -18.67 19.45
N ASP A 541 20.44 -17.90 20.54
CA ASP A 541 21.25 -18.17 21.74
C ASP A 541 20.94 -19.53 22.39
N ASN A 542 19.70 -20.02 22.24
CA ASN A 542 19.27 -21.32 22.76
C ASN A 542 19.56 -22.51 21.83
N ILE A 543 20.05 -22.30 20.59
CA ILE A 543 20.36 -23.40 19.66
C ILE A 543 21.74 -23.99 20.00
N PRO A 544 21.83 -25.23 20.52
CA PRO A 544 23.11 -25.82 20.93
C PRO A 544 23.97 -26.20 19.72
N GLY A 545 25.23 -25.77 19.73
CA GLY A 545 26.21 -26.16 18.71
C GLY A 545 26.69 -27.63 18.84
N PRO A 546 27.31 -28.20 17.78
CA PRO A 546 27.68 -27.55 16.52
C PRO A 546 26.49 -27.41 15.55
N TRP A 547 26.41 -26.25 14.91
CA TRP A 547 25.33 -25.92 13.97
C TRP A 547 25.56 -26.53 12.59
N GLN A 548 24.48 -26.93 11.91
CA GLN A 548 24.52 -27.38 10.53
C GLN A 548 24.45 -26.20 9.57
N GLN A 549 24.90 -26.38 8.31
CA GLN A 549 24.85 -25.31 7.31
C GLN A 549 23.42 -24.77 7.11
N LYS A 550 22.41 -25.65 7.04
CA LYS A 550 21.00 -25.25 6.93
C LYS A 550 20.53 -24.30 8.05
N THR A 551 21.04 -24.48 9.27
CA THR A 551 20.74 -23.62 10.43
C THR A 551 21.42 -22.25 10.29
N LEU A 552 22.66 -22.23 9.79
CA LEU A 552 23.41 -20.99 9.52
C LEU A 552 22.78 -20.21 8.35
N ASP A 553 22.35 -20.90 7.29
CA ASP A 553 21.66 -20.29 6.15
C ASP A 553 20.31 -19.70 6.56
N ALA A 554 19.57 -20.37 7.44
CA ALA A 554 18.31 -19.86 8.00
C ALA A 554 18.54 -18.60 8.85
N LYS A 555 19.57 -18.61 9.70
CA LYS A 555 19.99 -17.44 10.48
C LYS A 555 20.35 -16.26 9.58
N GLU A 556 21.20 -16.47 8.57
CA GLU A 556 21.62 -15.42 7.64
C GLU A 556 20.43 -14.82 6.88
N LYS A 557 19.44 -15.64 6.51
CA LYS A 557 18.19 -15.16 5.88
C LYS A 557 17.30 -14.37 6.84
N ALA A 558 17.21 -14.76 8.11
CA ALA A 558 16.50 -13.98 9.13
C ALA A 558 17.17 -12.61 9.35
N GLU A 559 18.50 -12.58 9.47
CA GLU A 559 19.29 -11.34 9.61
C GLU A 559 19.09 -10.41 8.40
N LYS A 560 19.20 -10.93 7.17
CA LYS A 560 18.95 -10.17 5.95
C LYS A 560 17.51 -9.67 5.82
N ALA A 561 16.53 -10.40 6.36
CA ALA A 561 15.14 -9.97 6.34
C ALA A 561 14.90 -8.79 7.31
N PHE A 562 15.56 -8.75 8.48
CA PHE A 562 15.58 -7.56 9.32
C PHE A 562 16.31 -6.38 8.67
N GLU A 563 17.47 -6.61 8.03
CA GLU A 563 18.18 -5.56 7.28
C GLU A 563 17.32 -4.99 6.14
N GLN A 564 16.63 -5.85 5.38
CA GLN A 564 15.73 -5.44 4.31
C GLN A 564 14.50 -4.70 4.83
N SER A 565 13.95 -5.10 5.99
CA SER A 565 12.88 -4.37 6.67
C SER A 565 13.29 -2.93 6.98
N ASP A 566 14.48 -2.72 7.52
CA ASP A 566 14.99 -1.39 7.85
C ASP A 566 15.25 -0.56 6.58
N ILE A 567 15.81 -1.16 5.52
CA ILE A 567 15.98 -0.50 4.21
C ILE A 567 14.64 -0.07 3.61
N SER A 568 13.62 -0.94 3.63
CA SER A 568 12.31 -0.62 3.07
C SER A 568 11.62 0.51 3.86
N PHE A 569 11.70 0.45 5.20
CA PHE A 569 11.20 1.51 6.08
C PHE A 569 11.83 2.87 5.77
N ASP A 570 13.16 2.93 5.66
CA ASP A 570 13.89 4.18 5.45
C ASP A 570 13.64 4.80 4.06
N ASN A 571 13.13 3.99 3.10
CA ASN A 571 12.65 4.41 1.78
C ASN A 571 11.13 4.71 1.75
N GLY A 572 10.43 4.69 2.88
CA GLY A 572 8.97 4.88 2.96
C GLY A 572 8.13 3.69 2.44
N ASP A 573 8.77 2.56 2.11
CA ASP A 573 8.08 1.32 1.71
C ASP A 573 7.69 0.51 2.97
N PHE A 574 6.64 0.96 3.62
CA PHE A 574 6.14 0.36 4.85
C PHE A 574 5.57 -1.06 4.63
N MET A 575 4.98 -1.35 3.46
CA MET A 575 4.49 -2.71 3.15
C MET A 575 5.65 -3.67 2.88
N GLY A 576 6.65 -3.30 2.08
CA GLY A 576 7.86 -4.10 1.91
C GLY A 576 8.64 -4.28 3.22
N SER A 577 8.55 -3.33 4.15
CA SER A 577 9.07 -3.49 5.51
C SER A 577 8.31 -4.55 6.30
N TYR A 578 6.97 -4.51 6.29
CA TYR A 578 6.10 -5.51 6.93
C TYR A 578 6.35 -6.93 6.39
N GLU A 579 6.37 -7.09 5.07
CA GLU A 579 6.64 -8.37 4.41
C GLU A 579 8.02 -8.92 4.79
N SER A 580 9.03 -8.04 4.88
CA SER A 580 10.37 -8.41 5.34
C SER A 580 10.40 -8.85 6.81
N LEU A 581 9.59 -8.25 7.68
CA LEU A 581 9.44 -8.70 9.07
C LEU A 581 8.75 -10.06 9.17
N LEU A 582 7.70 -10.31 8.39
CA LEU A 582 7.09 -11.64 8.28
C LEU A 582 8.07 -12.69 7.77
N ALA A 583 8.91 -12.34 6.78
CA ALA A 583 9.99 -13.21 6.33
C ALA A 583 11.02 -13.48 7.43
N ALA A 584 11.37 -12.47 8.25
CA ALA A 584 12.29 -12.62 9.37
C ALA A 584 11.72 -13.55 10.47
N GLU A 585 10.44 -13.43 10.81
CA GLU A 585 9.75 -14.36 11.73
C GLU A 585 9.77 -15.80 11.18
N ASN A 586 9.43 -15.98 9.90
CA ASN A 586 9.44 -17.28 9.24
C ASN A 586 10.85 -17.91 9.26
N TRP A 587 11.88 -17.19 8.82
CA TRP A 587 13.26 -17.70 8.85
C TRP A 587 13.76 -17.98 10.28
N THR A 588 13.34 -17.19 11.27
CA THR A 588 13.60 -17.48 12.70
C THR A 588 12.99 -18.81 13.13
N LYS A 589 11.73 -19.06 12.79
CA LYS A 589 11.05 -20.34 13.06
C LYS A 589 11.76 -21.52 12.38
N ARG A 590 12.12 -21.38 11.11
CA ARG A 590 12.83 -22.42 10.35
C ARG A 590 14.24 -22.68 10.89
N MET A 591 14.93 -21.65 11.38
CA MET A 591 16.21 -21.77 12.08
C MET A 591 16.08 -22.67 13.32
N THR A 592 15.09 -22.43 14.19
CA THR A 592 14.82 -23.29 15.36
C THR A 592 14.43 -24.71 14.96
N LEU A 593 13.47 -24.88 14.04
CA LEU A 593 13.06 -26.20 13.56
C LEU A 593 14.22 -27.01 12.95
N SER A 594 15.19 -26.35 12.32
CA SER A 594 16.32 -27.02 11.66
C SER A 594 17.21 -27.85 12.59
N VAL A 595 17.19 -27.61 13.91
CA VAL A 595 17.92 -28.44 14.88
C VAL A 595 17.03 -29.44 15.61
N GLU A 596 15.73 -29.16 15.71
CA GLU A 596 14.73 -30.08 16.28
C GLU A 596 14.45 -31.25 15.33
N ASP A 597 14.45 -30.99 14.01
CA ASP A 597 14.18 -31.97 12.98
C ASP A 597 15.35 -32.16 11.99
N ASN A 598 15.71 -33.43 11.81
CA ASN A 598 16.78 -33.92 10.94
C ASN A 598 16.30 -35.05 10.01
N THR A 599 14.99 -35.27 9.91
CA THR A 599 14.38 -36.24 9.00
C THR A 599 13.88 -35.54 7.74
N PRO A 600 14.32 -35.94 6.53
CA PRO A 600 13.75 -35.42 5.29
C PRO A 600 12.24 -35.74 5.15
N PRO A 601 11.49 -34.88 4.44
CA PRO A 601 10.09 -35.14 4.13
C PRO A 601 9.94 -36.42 3.28
N VAL A 602 8.77 -37.05 3.33
CA VAL A 602 8.47 -38.27 2.58
C VAL A 602 7.68 -37.93 1.33
N VAL A 603 8.19 -38.34 0.16
CA VAL A 603 7.43 -38.36 -1.10
C VAL A 603 6.68 -39.68 -1.20
N ASN A 604 5.35 -39.65 -1.09
CA ASN A 604 4.51 -40.85 -1.21
C ASN A 604 4.27 -41.22 -2.67
N GLU A 605 4.13 -40.22 -3.53
CA GLU A 605 3.87 -40.34 -4.96
C GLU A 605 4.29 -39.03 -5.63
N TRP A 606 4.80 -39.10 -6.86
CA TRP A 606 5.01 -37.94 -7.71
C TRP A 606 5.03 -38.38 -9.18
N GLY A 607 4.85 -37.44 -10.09
CA GLY A 607 4.98 -37.68 -11.52
C GLY A 607 4.42 -36.52 -12.33
N ASN A 608 4.06 -36.77 -13.58
CA ASN A 608 3.27 -35.87 -14.40
C ASN A 608 1.94 -36.50 -14.81
N ALA A 609 0.97 -35.67 -15.15
CA ALA A 609 -0.37 -36.11 -15.57
C ALA A 609 -0.43 -36.52 -17.06
N ASP A 610 0.64 -36.27 -17.82
CA ASP A 610 0.68 -36.37 -19.27
C ASP A 610 1.20 -37.74 -19.73
N THR A 611 0.47 -38.42 -20.61
CA THR A 611 0.80 -39.82 -20.93
C THR A 611 2.01 -40.00 -21.86
N SER A 612 2.42 -38.95 -22.56
CA SER A 612 3.57 -38.92 -23.47
C SER A 612 3.85 -37.47 -23.91
N PRO A 613 4.38 -36.59 -23.03
CA PRO A 613 4.72 -35.22 -23.40
C PRO A 613 5.78 -35.20 -24.51
N GLN A 614 5.82 -34.12 -25.30
CA GLN A 614 6.76 -33.89 -26.41
C GLN A 614 7.34 -32.46 -26.34
N PRO A 615 8.41 -32.13 -27.10
CA PRO A 615 8.96 -30.77 -27.15
C PRO A 615 7.90 -29.72 -27.50
N GLY A 616 7.82 -28.66 -26.69
CA GLY A 616 6.82 -27.60 -26.80
C GLY A 616 5.61 -27.75 -25.86
N ASP A 617 5.41 -28.91 -25.21
CA ASP A 617 4.30 -29.12 -24.27
C ASP A 617 4.51 -28.45 -22.90
N SER A 618 3.42 -27.98 -22.29
CA SER A 618 3.40 -27.65 -20.86
C SER A 618 3.07 -28.90 -20.06
N ILE A 619 4.04 -29.41 -19.29
CA ILE A 619 3.93 -30.67 -18.56
C ILE A 619 3.38 -30.40 -17.16
N SER A 620 2.25 -31.04 -16.82
CA SER A 620 1.59 -30.91 -15.53
C SER A 620 2.22 -31.85 -14.48
N ILE A 621 3.01 -31.30 -13.57
CA ILE A 621 3.70 -32.04 -12.49
C ILE A 621 2.82 -32.11 -11.23
N TYR A 622 2.85 -33.24 -10.53
CA TYR A 622 2.24 -33.40 -9.21
C TYR A 622 3.15 -34.16 -8.23
N ALA A 623 3.00 -33.84 -6.94
CA ALA A 623 3.67 -34.53 -5.83
C ALA A 623 2.76 -34.65 -4.61
N ASN A 624 2.69 -35.85 -4.02
CA ASN A 624 2.05 -36.16 -2.76
C ASN A 624 3.13 -36.31 -1.68
N VAL A 625 3.29 -35.29 -0.83
CA VAL A 625 4.38 -35.19 0.15
C VAL A 625 3.83 -35.05 1.56
N THR A 626 4.49 -35.71 2.51
CA THR A 626 4.11 -35.70 3.93
C THR A 626 5.33 -35.57 4.82
N ASP A 627 5.21 -34.76 5.86
CA ASP A 627 6.21 -34.63 6.91
C ASP A 627 5.52 -34.45 8.28
N ALA A 628 6.23 -34.79 9.37
CA ALA A 628 5.71 -34.71 10.73
C ALA A 628 5.72 -33.28 11.32
N ASN A 629 6.66 -32.43 10.90
CA ASN A 629 6.86 -31.06 11.38
C ASN A 629 6.43 -30.01 10.33
N GLY A 630 6.19 -30.43 9.10
CA GLY A 630 5.49 -29.68 8.06
C GLY A 630 6.31 -29.55 6.78
N ILE A 631 5.62 -29.55 5.64
CA ILE A 631 6.25 -29.35 4.33
C ILE A 631 6.62 -27.87 4.14
N GLY A 632 7.81 -27.64 3.57
CA GLY A 632 8.29 -26.34 3.11
C GLY A 632 7.99 -26.16 1.62
N GLU A 633 8.99 -25.74 0.87
CA GLU A 633 8.91 -25.54 -0.57
C GLU A 633 9.00 -26.86 -1.34
N VAL A 634 8.27 -26.97 -2.45
CA VAL A 634 8.26 -28.14 -3.32
C VAL A 634 8.55 -27.68 -4.75
N TYR A 635 9.65 -28.15 -5.34
CA TYR A 635 10.09 -27.72 -6.66
C TYR A 635 10.08 -28.88 -7.66
N ALA A 636 9.51 -28.66 -8.83
CA ALA A 636 9.82 -29.44 -10.01
C ALA A 636 11.07 -28.88 -10.69
N HIS A 637 12.00 -29.75 -11.02
CA HIS A 637 13.21 -29.45 -11.76
C HIS A 637 13.14 -30.15 -13.12
N MET A 638 13.54 -29.44 -14.18
CA MET A 638 13.67 -29.98 -15.53
C MET A 638 15.03 -29.62 -16.09
N ILE A 639 15.85 -30.62 -16.42
CA ILE A 639 17.12 -30.43 -17.12
C ILE A 639 16.88 -30.70 -18.61
N LEU A 640 17.17 -29.70 -19.45
CA LEU A 640 17.12 -29.82 -20.91
C LEU A 640 18.36 -30.55 -21.45
N HIS A 641 18.30 -31.09 -22.66
CA HIS A 641 19.41 -31.81 -23.32
C HIS A 641 20.74 -31.00 -23.32
N ASN A 642 20.67 -29.66 -23.42
CA ASN A 642 21.85 -28.78 -23.36
C ASN A 642 22.42 -28.54 -21.94
N GLY A 643 21.85 -29.18 -20.91
CA GLY A 643 22.23 -29.03 -19.50
C GLY A 643 21.62 -27.83 -18.78
N THR A 644 20.70 -27.08 -19.41
CA THR A 644 19.99 -25.97 -18.75
C THR A 644 18.94 -26.52 -17.78
N GLU A 645 19.00 -26.09 -16.53
CA GLU A 645 18.02 -26.41 -15.50
C GLU A 645 16.92 -25.34 -15.45
N MET A 646 15.66 -25.77 -15.46
CA MET A 646 14.48 -24.96 -15.20
C MET A 646 13.78 -25.45 -13.93
N ILE A 647 13.32 -24.51 -13.09
CA ILE A 647 12.76 -24.81 -11.78
C ILE A 647 11.39 -24.13 -11.67
N SER A 648 10.39 -24.87 -11.20
CA SER A 648 9.03 -24.37 -10.95
C SER A 648 8.58 -24.79 -9.56
N GLU A 649 8.04 -23.84 -8.77
CA GLU A 649 7.47 -24.14 -7.46
C GLU A 649 6.06 -24.73 -7.62
N LEU A 650 5.82 -25.87 -6.99
CA LEU A 650 4.53 -26.55 -6.99
C LEU A 650 3.64 -25.98 -5.88
N GLN A 651 2.42 -25.62 -6.22
CA GLN A 651 1.45 -25.02 -5.32
C GLN A 651 0.52 -26.08 -4.71
N ARG A 652 0.17 -25.91 -3.43
CA ARG A 652 -0.63 -26.90 -2.70
C ARG A 652 -2.10 -26.86 -3.13
N ASN A 653 -2.57 -27.94 -3.76
CA ASN A 653 -3.96 -28.18 -4.15
C ASN A 653 -4.51 -29.43 -3.43
N GLY A 654 -5.25 -29.20 -2.35
CA GLY A 654 -5.81 -30.27 -1.51
C GLY A 654 -4.73 -31.09 -0.82
N SER A 655 -4.58 -32.35 -1.22
CA SER A 655 -3.55 -33.28 -0.73
C SER A 655 -2.31 -33.37 -1.62
N LEU A 656 -2.27 -32.65 -2.75
CA LEU A 656 -1.16 -32.66 -3.69
C LEU A 656 -0.50 -31.28 -3.75
N TYR A 657 0.74 -31.26 -4.20
CA TYR A 657 1.42 -30.08 -4.74
C TYR A 657 1.43 -30.23 -6.26
N VAL A 658 1.03 -29.19 -6.99
CA VAL A 658 0.85 -29.22 -8.44
C VAL A 658 1.41 -27.97 -9.10
N GLY A 659 1.86 -28.08 -10.35
CA GLY A 659 2.42 -26.99 -11.13
C GLY A 659 2.79 -27.44 -12.53
N GLU A 660 3.26 -26.52 -13.36
CA GLU A 660 3.61 -26.80 -14.75
C GLU A 660 5.07 -26.44 -15.06
N VAL A 661 5.66 -27.19 -16.00
CA VAL A 661 6.98 -26.90 -16.60
C VAL A 661 6.90 -27.01 -18.12
N LEU A 662 7.36 -25.99 -18.84
CA LEU A 662 7.33 -25.94 -20.30
C LEU A 662 8.53 -26.67 -20.90
N TRP A 663 8.33 -27.80 -21.58
CA TRP A 663 9.40 -28.43 -22.36
C TRP A 663 9.73 -27.51 -23.54
N SER A 664 10.95 -26.97 -23.57
CA SER A 664 11.41 -26.16 -24.70
C SER A 664 11.33 -26.94 -26.02
N ALA A 665 10.71 -26.34 -27.04
CA ALA A 665 10.67 -26.90 -28.39
C ALA A 665 12.06 -27.06 -29.04
N ASP A 666 13.10 -26.43 -28.49
CA ASP A 666 14.50 -26.54 -28.94
C ASP A 666 15.31 -27.61 -28.16
N SER A 667 14.64 -28.56 -27.46
CA SER A 667 15.30 -29.64 -26.69
C SER A 667 14.74 -31.01 -27.07
N ALA A 668 15.58 -31.90 -27.61
CA ALA A 668 15.18 -33.27 -27.99
C ALA A 668 14.80 -34.14 -26.79
N GLU A 669 15.43 -33.89 -25.64
CA GLU A 669 15.29 -34.70 -24.43
C GLU A 669 15.18 -33.81 -23.18
N ILE A 670 14.58 -34.36 -22.12
CA ILE A 670 14.48 -33.77 -20.77
C ILE A 670 14.65 -34.81 -19.66
N GLU A 671 15.21 -34.37 -18.53
CA GLU A 671 15.18 -35.08 -17.25
C GLU A 671 14.31 -34.29 -16.26
N LEU A 672 13.28 -34.93 -15.70
CA LEU A 672 12.37 -34.36 -14.71
C LEU A 672 12.57 -35.01 -13.35
N PHE A 673 12.62 -34.23 -12.28
CA PHE A 673 12.55 -34.72 -10.90
C PHE A 673 11.91 -33.69 -9.97
N VAL A 674 11.46 -34.11 -8.79
CA VAL A 674 10.94 -33.23 -7.75
C VAL A 674 11.91 -33.16 -6.58
N LYS A 675 12.13 -31.95 -6.06
CA LYS A 675 12.89 -31.68 -4.86
C LYS A 675 11.98 -31.07 -3.80
N VAL A 676 11.91 -31.71 -2.64
CA VAL A 676 10.98 -31.36 -1.56
C VAL A 676 11.79 -30.91 -0.36
N TYR A 677 11.44 -29.77 0.21
CA TYR A 677 11.95 -29.28 1.49
C TYR A 677 10.87 -29.40 2.57
N ASP A 678 11.28 -29.60 3.82
CA ASP A 678 10.42 -29.40 4.98
C ASP A 678 10.59 -27.99 5.59
N GLN A 679 9.84 -27.70 6.65
CA GLN A 679 9.97 -26.45 7.39
C GLN A 679 11.35 -26.34 8.09
N ALA A 680 11.98 -27.48 8.43
CA ALA A 680 13.28 -27.60 9.08
C ALA A 680 14.49 -27.61 8.12
N LEU A 681 14.27 -27.33 6.82
CA LEU A 681 15.26 -27.30 5.75
C LEU A 681 15.98 -28.63 5.47
N ASN A 682 15.44 -29.77 5.92
CA ASN A 682 15.83 -31.05 5.32
C ASN A 682 15.21 -31.15 3.92
N SER A 683 15.83 -31.95 3.04
CA SER A 683 15.29 -32.16 1.70
C SER A 683 15.48 -33.58 1.19
N ILE A 684 14.61 -33.96 0.26
CA ILE A 684 14.71 -35.18 -0.53
C ILE A 684 14.56 -34.81 -2.01
N THR A 685 15.33 -35.47 -2.86
CA THR A 685 15.13 -35.46 -4.31
C THR A 685 14.55 -36.82 -4.70
N THR A 686 13.56 -36.83 -5.59
CA THR A 686 13.00 -38.06 -6.14
C THR A 686 13.98 -38.76 -7.08
N ASP A 687 13.64 -39.98 -7.52
CA ASP A 687 14.20 -40.51 -8.77
C ASP A 687 13.84 -39.57 -9.95
N SER A 688 14.53 -39.71 -11.09
CA SER A 688 14.26 -38.92 -12.29
C SER A 688 13.39 -39.66 -13.31
N LEU A 689 12.54 -38.93 -14.02
CA LEU A 689 11.83 -39.37 -15.23
C LEU A 689 12.53 -38.78 -16.46
N PHE A 690 12.78 -39.59 -17.46
CA PHE A 690 13.42 -39.17 -18.71
C PHE A 690 12.41 -39.22 -19.85
N TYR A 691 12.36 -38.16 -20.65
CA TYR A 691 11.56 -38.09 -21.88
C TYR A 691 12.45 -37.66 -23.03
N ALA A 692 12.23 -38.30 -24.18
CA ALA A 692 12.82 -37.94 -25.46
C ALA A 692 11.67 -37.75 -26.46
N GLU A 693 11.92 -37.00 -27.52
CA GLU A 693 10.94 -36.87 -28.59
C GLU A 693 10.82 -38.18 -29.39
N THR A 694 9.69 -38.35 -30.06
CA THR A 694 9.27 -39.64 -30.66
C THR A 694 9.00 -39.57 -32.16
N THR A 695 9.48 -38.53 -32.82
CA THR A 695 9.29 -38.26 -34.24
C THR A 695 10.43 -38.92 -35.02
N ASP A 696 10.12 -39.89 -35.87
CA ASP A 696 11.13 -40.42 -36.80
C ASP A 696 11.55 -39.31 -37.80
N PRO A 697 12.85 -39.20 -38.15
CA PRO A 697 13.32 -38.32 -39.19
C PRO A 697 12.61 -38.61 -40.52
N SER A 698 12.44 -37.59 -41.33
CA SER A 698 11.87 -37.73 -42.68
C SER A 698 12.95 -37.58 -43.76
N VAL A 699 12.73 -38.22 -44.91
CA VAL A 699 13.63 -38.13 -46.07
C VAL A 699 12.86 -38.32 -47.36
N ASP A 700 13.34 -37.73 -48.45
CA ASP A 700 12.83 -38.01 -49.79
C ASP A 700 13.30 -39.38 -50.31
N SER A 701 12.62 -39.89 -51.34
CA SER A 701 13.01 -41.10 -52.07
C SER A 701 13.41 -40.74 -53.50
N PRO A 702 14.71 -40.49 -53.76
CA PRO A 702 15.22 -40.33 -55.12
C PRO A 702 14.91 -41.56 -55.98
N SER A 703 14.69 -41.36 -57.28
CA SER A 703 14.40 -42.48 -58.18
C SER A 703 15.64 -43.32 -58.47
N ASP A 704 15.42 -44.64 -58.67
CA ASP A 704 16.43 -45.57 -59.19
C ASP A 704 17.16 -45.02 -60.42
N VAL A 705 18.48 -45.16 -60.45
CA VAL A 705 19.35 -44.53 -61.45
C VAL A 705 19.92 -45.58 -62.40
N ILE A 706 19.86 -45.30 -63.71
CA ILE A 706 20.54 -46.09 -64.75
C ILE A 706 21.62 -45.20 -65.36
N ILE A 707 22.87 -45.66 -65.32
CA ILE A 707 24.03 -44.96 -65.91
C ILE A 707 24.79 -45.88 -66.87
N GLU A 708 25.46 -45.30 -67.86
CA GLU A 708 26.38 -46.04 -68.74
C GLU A 708 27.77 -46.18 -68.10
N ILE A 709 28.48 -47.28 -68.39
CA ILE A 709 29.83 -47.49 -67.86
C ILE A 709 30.80 -46.38 -68.30
N GLY A 710 31.38 -45.69 -67.32
CA GLY A 710 32.32 -44.58 -67.54
C GLY A 710 31.66 -43.20 -67.63
N GLU A 711 30.35 -43.10 -67.41
CA GLU A 711 29.68 -41.83 -67.16
C GLU A 711 30.17 -41.19 -65.84
N THR A 712 30.24 -39.86 -65.79
CA THR A 712 30.80 -39.09 -64.66
C THR A 712 29.96 -37.86 -64.37
N GLY A 713 29.89 -37.46 -63.10
CA GLY A 713 29.06 -36.34 -62.63
C GLY A 713 27.63 -36.75 -62.25
N GLN A 714 27.38 -38.06 -62.12
CA GLN A 714 26.10 -38.60 -61.65
C GLN A 714 26.16 -38.83 -60.13
N SER A 715 25.07 -38.52 -59.43
CA SER A 715 24.98 -38.64 -57.97
C SER A 715 23.57 -38.97 -57.51
N ILE A 716 23.47 -39.55 -56.32
CA ILE A 716 22.22 -39.58 -55.54
C ILE A 716 22.30 -38.44 -54.52
N THR A 717 21.23 -37.67 -54.38
CA THR A 717 21.10 -36.61 -53.38
C THR A 717 19.79 -36.81 -52.64
N TRP A 718 19.87 -36.87 -51.32
CA TRP A 718 18.73 -36.90 -50.40
C TRP A 718 18.59 -35.56 -49.67
N HIS A 719 17.35 -35.21 -49.34
CA HIS A 719 16.95 -34.04 -48.58
C HIS A 719 16.25 -34.49 -47.29
N PRO A 720 17.03 -34.80 -46.23
CA PRO A 720 16.49 -35.22 -44.95
C PRO A 720 15.88 -34.03 -44.18
N ASN A 721 14.88 -34.28 -43.35
CA ASN A 721 14.28 -33.28 -42.47
C ASN A 721 13.88 -33.87 -41.11
N ASP A 722 14.43 -33.28 -40.05
CA ASP A 722 14.13 -33.50 -38.63
C ASP A 722 14.35 -32.20 -37.82
N ASP A 723 13.76 -32.06 -36.64
CA ASP A 723 13.97 -30.88 -35.79
C ASP A 723 15.22 -31.04 -34.88
N PHE A 724 15.71 -32.27 -34.67
CA PHE A 724 16.84 -32.64 -33.82
C PHE A 724 17.85 -33.58 -34.52
N PRO A 725 18.37 -33.25 -35.71
CA PRO A 725 19.24 -34.12 -36.49
C PRO A 725 20.62 -34.37 -35.82
N GLU A 726 21.14 -35.60 -35.92
CA GLU A 726 22.43 -36.00 -35.35
C GLU A 726 23.39 -36.59 -36.41
N ALA A 727 22.97 -37.63 -37.14
CA ALA A 727 23.88 -38.42 -37.98
C ALA A 727 23.24 -39.06 -39.23
N TYR A 728 24.11 -39.43 -40.19
CA TYR A 728 23.75 -40.22 -41.35
C TYR A 728 24.80 -41.29 -41.71
N GLN A 729 24.34 -42.38 -42.32
CA GLN A 729 25.17 -43.42 -42.93
C GLN A 729 24.66 -43.79 -44.33
N ILE A 730 25.56 -43.85 -45.31
CA ILE A 730 25.27 -44.36 -46.66
C ILE A 730 25.90 -45.73 -46.79
N LEU A 731 25.09 -46.77 -46.98
CA LEU A 731 25.53 -48.13 -47.22
C LEU A 731 25.49 -48.45 -48.71
N ARG A 732 26.47 -49.21 -49.19
CA ARG A 732 26.46 -49.81 -50.54
C ARG A 732 26.47 -51.32 -50.42
N ASN A 733 25.44 -51.97 -50.95
CA ASN A 733 25.20 -53.41 -50.84
C ASN A 733 25.24 -53.92 -49.38
N GLY A 734 24.68 -53.13 -48.44
CA GLY A 734 24.63 -53.46 -47.02
C GLY A 734 25.95 -53.28 -46.24
N THR A 735 26.97 -52.65 -46.82
CA THR A 735 28.21 -52.24 -46.12
C THR A 735 28.29 -50.72 -46.07
N VAL A 736 28.55 -50.13 -44.89
CA VAL A 736 28.76 -48.67 -44.76
C VAL A 736 29.87 -48.21 -45.72
N LEU A 737 29.55 -47.21 -46.55
CA LEU A 737 30.43 -46.59 -47.52
C LEU A 737 30.91 -45.21 -47.02
N ILE A 738 30.00 -44.43 -46.44
CA ILE A 738 30.24 -43.12 -45.81
C ILE A 738 29.36 -43.03 -44.56
N GLU A 739 29.86 -42.36 -43.53
CA GLU A 739 29.12 -41.92 -42.35
C GLU A 739 29.54 -40.49 -41.98
N GLY A 740 28.66 -39.73 -41.35
CA GLY A 740 28.93 -38.35 -40.92
C GLY A 740 27.82 -37.75 -40.08
N SER A 741 28.09 -36.60 -39.47
CA SER A 741 27.07 -35.81 -38.76
C SER A 741 26.08 -35.19 -39.75
N TRP A 742 24.84 -35.08 -39.33
CA TRP A 742 23.78 -34.32 -40.00
C TRP A 742 23.30 -33.28 -38.98
N ASN A 743 23.53 -31.99 -39.25
CA ASN A 743 23.38 -30.93 -38.23
C ASN A 743 22.17 -30.02 -38.48
N SER A 744 21.48 -30.17 -39.62
CA SER A 744 20.33 -29.34 -39.99
C SER A 744 19.56 -29.92 -41.17
N SER A 745 18.24 -29.80 -41.13
CA SER A 745 17.31 -30.05 -42.26
C SER A 745 17.52 -29.17 -43.50
N SER A 746 18.46 -28.22 -43.44
CA SER A 746 18.94 -27.47 -44.60
C SER A 746 20.11 -28.14 -45.34
N GLU A 747 20.72 -29.17 -44.75
CA GLU A 747 21.80 -29.96 -45.35
C GLU A 747 21.23 -31.01 -46.31
N SER A 748 21.88 -31.20 -47.47
CA SER A 748 21.55 -32.29 -48.41
C SER A 748 22.68 -33.32 -48.43
N ILE A 749 22.32 -34.59 -48.35
CA ILE A 749 23.28 -35.70 -48.30
C ILE A 749 23.48 -36.23 -49.71
N THR A 750 24.71 -36.19 -50.24
CA THR A 750 24.99 -36.55 -51.63
C THR A 750 26.12 -37.58 -51.76
N ILE A 751 25.93 -38.58 -52.61
CA ILE A 751 26.94 -39.59 -52.98
C ILE A 751 27.17 -39.62 -54.49
N SER A 752 28.43 -39.55 -54.93
CA SER A 752 28.80 -39.70 -56.34
C SER A 752 28.72 -41.17 -56.78
N LEU A 753 28.26 -41.38 -58.01
CA LEU A 753 28.18 -42.67 -58.71
C LEU A 753 29.36 -42.88 -59.69
N ASP A 754 30.35 -41.99 -59.67
CA ASP A 754 31.50 -42.03 -60.58
C ASP A 754 32.39 -43.26 -60.31
N GLY A 755 32.90 -43.87 -61.40
CA GLY A 755 33.86 -44.98 -61.31
C GLY A 755 33.25 -46.35 -60.93
N LEU A 756 31.91 -46.48 -60.95
CA LEU A 756 31.25 -47.77 -60.79
C LEU A 756 31.46 -48.68 -62.02
N SER A 757 31.51 -49.99 -61.78
CA SER A 757 31.59 -51.03 -62.82
C SER A 757 30.21 -51.58 -63.17
N ILE A 758 30.03 -52.23 -64.32
CA ILE A 758 28.78 -52.91 -64.71
C ILE A 758 28.32 -53.88 -63.60
N ALA A 759 27.28 -53.48 -62.89
CA ALA A 759 26.60 -54.20 -61.82
C ALA A 759 25.31 -53.45 -61.44
N THR A 760 24.48 -54.09 -60.62
CA THR A 760 23.45 -53.40 -59.84
C THR A 760 23.99 -53.17 -58.43
N TYR A 761 23.97 -51.92 -57.98
CA TYR A 761 24.33 -51.51 -56.62
C TYR A 761 23.07 -51.07 -55.89
N ASN A 762 22.90 -51.53 -54.66
CA ASN A 762 21.92 -51.01 -53.73
C ASN A 762 22.62 -49.94 -52.87
N TYR A 763 22.12 -48.71 -52.90
CA TYR A 763 22.53 -47.64 -52.01
C TYR A 763 21.41 -47.37 -50.99
N THR A 764 21.69 -47.53 -49.71
CA THR A 764 20.75 -47.26 -48.61
C THR A 764 21.26 -46.09 -47.79
N LEU A 765 20.44 -45.06 -47.61
CA LEU A 765 20.68 -44.03 -46.60
C LEU A 765 20.02 -44.46 -45.29
N VAL A 766 20.69 -44.23 -44.17
CA VAL A 766 20.18 -44.35 -42.80
C VAL A 766 20.40 -43.00 -42.12
N LEU A 767 19.37 -42.48 -41.46
CA LEU A 767 19.40 -41.24 -40.69
C LEU A 767 19.10 -41.55 -39.23
N THR A 768 19.64 -40.74 -38.32
CA THR A 768 19.38 -40.82 -36.89
C THR A 768 19.40 -39.41 -36.31
N ASP A 769 18.43 -39.11 -35.45
CA ASP A 769 18.34 -37.88 -34.64
C ASP A 769 19.04 -38.04 -33.27
N ILE A 770 18.97 -36.99 -32.46
CA ILE A 770 19.54 -36.93 -31.11
C ILE A 770 18.87 -37.94 -30.15
N SER A 771 17.56 -38.17 -30.27
CA SER A 771 16.79 -39.13 -29.44
C SER A 771 17.03 -40.59 -29.82
N GLY A 772 17.61 -40.82 -31.01
CA GLY A 772 17.87 -42.13 -31.58
C GLY A 772 16.72 -42.71 -32.41
N ASN A 773 15.71 -41.91 -32.82
CA ASN A 773 14.75 -42.36 -33.83
C ASN A 773 15.46 -42.42 -35.20
N SER A 774 14.90 -43.15 -36.19
CA SER A 774 15.66 -43.44 -37.42
C SER A 774 14.81 -43.82 -38.62
N VAL A 775 15.21 -43.32 -39.79
CA VAL A 775 14.58 -43.65 -41.08
C VAL A 775 15.61 -44.13 -42.09
N THR A 776 15.16 -44.90 -43.09
CA THR A 776 16.02 -45.37 -44.18
C THR A 776 15.34 -45.23 -45.53
N ASP A 777 16.09 -44.77 -46.54
CA ASP A 777 15.70 -44.78 -47.96
C ASP A 777 16.64 -45.67 -48.77
N THR A 778 16.20 -46.20 -49.92
CA THR A 778 17.03 -47.07 -50.77
C THR A 778 16.83 -46.78 -52.25
N VAL A 779 17.95 -46.54 -52.94
CA VAL A 779 18.04 -46.25 -54.37
C VAL A 779 18.86 -47.35 -55.06
N ILE A 780 18.31 -47.95 -56.11
CA ILE A 780 18.99 -48.95 -56.92
C ILE A 780 19.68 -48.27 -58.11
N VAL A 781 21.00 -48.49 -58.21
CA VAL A 781 21.83 -47.97 -59.30
C VAL A 781 22.23 -49.12 -60.21
N THR A 782 21.81 -49.08 -61.48
CA THR A 782 22.18 -50.09 -62.49
C THR A 782 23.13 -49.50 -63.53
N VAL A 783 24.35 -50.04 -63.57
CA VAL A 783 25.38 -49.63 -64.53
C VAL A 783 25.34 -50.55 -65.76
N MET A 784 25.04 -49.99 -66.93
CA MET A 784 24.88 -50.72 -68.19
C MET A 784 26.02 -50.47 -69.20
N ASP A 785 26.08 -51.29 -70.25
CA ASP A 785 27.05 -51.16 -71.35
C ASP A 785 26.48 -50.33 -72.52
N VAL A 786 27.34 -49.63 -73.27
CA VAL A 786 26.94 -48.61 -74.25
C VAL A 786 26.41 -49.24 -75.55
N THR A 787 25.10 -49.22 -75.77
CA THR A 787 24.47 -49.73 -77.01
C THR A 787 24.26 -48.66 -78.08
N THR A 788 25.24 -48.51 -78.98
CA THR A 788 25.16 -47.61 -80.14
C THR A 788 24.15 -48.10 -81.19
N THR A 789 23.01 -47.42 -81.30
CA THR A 789 21.94 -47.77 -82.26
C THR A 789 21.89 -46.79 -83.44
N SER A 790 22.13 -47.28 -84.66
CA SER A 790 22.04 -46.49 -85.90
C SER A 790 20.59 -46.29 -86.34
N THR A 791 20.18 -45.04 -86.55
CA THR A 791 18.83 -44.67 -87.02
C THR A 791 18.68 -44.78 -88.54
N ILE A 792 17.54 -45.32 -88.98
CA ILE A 792 17.05 -45.25 -90.36
C ILE A 792 15.64 -44.67 -90.32
N THR A 793 15.39 -43.55 -91.00
CA THR A 793 14.07 -42.88 -91.02
C THR A 793 13.75 -42.36 -92.42
N GLU A 794 12.61 -42.78 -92.97
CA GLU A 794 11.92 -42.20 -94.14
C GLU A 794 10.48 -42.77 -94.19
N PRO A 795 9.50 -42.12 -94.87
CA PRO A 795 9.31 -40.66 -94.97
C PRO A 795 7.83 -40.17 -94.93
N GLY A 796 7.62 -38.90 -94.56
CA GLY A 796 6.49 -38.04 -95.00
C GLY A 796 5.15 -38.13 -94.25
N ASN A 797 4.37 -37.06 -94.04
CA ASN A 797 4.54 -35.59 -94.25
C ASN A 797 3.90 -34.87 -93.04
N TRP A 798 4.25 -33.66 -92.56
CA TRP A 798 4.95 -32.45 -93.06
C TRP A 798 4.17 -31.52 -94.04
N TYR A 799 3.27 -30.68 -93.48
CA TYR A 799 2.95 -29.26 -93.83
C TYR A 799 1.90 -28.76 -92.80
N GLU A 800 1.96 -27.58 -92.18
CA GLU A 800 2.81 -26.40 -92.43
C GLU A 800 3.60 -25.95 -91.18
N ASP A 801 4.89 -25.71 -91.40
CA ASP A 801 5.81 -24.83 -90.67
C ASP A 801 6.01 -23.61 -91.63
N PRO A 802 6.38 -22.36 -91.24
CA PRO A 802 7.47 -22.12 -90.30
C PRO A 802 7.39 -20.86 -89.39
N MET A 803 8.37 -20.78 -88.48
CA MET A 803 9.13 -19.58 -88.08
C MET A 803 8.41 -18.22 -87.98
N ILE A 804 8.59 -17.52 -86.85
CA ILE A 804 9.29 -16.21 -86.81
C ILE A 804 9.53 -15.74 -85.36
N ILE A 805 10.82 -15.68 -84.99
CA ILE A 805 11.53 -14.51 -84.42
C ILE A 805 10.80 -13.84 -83.22
N VAL A 806 11.24 -14.05 -81.97
CA VAL A 806 12.45 -13.47 -81.33
C VAL A 806 12.46 -11.93 -81.37
N SER A 807 12.94 -11.30 -80.30
CA SER A 807 13.16 -9.84 -80.12
C SER A 807 12.01 -9.14 -79.39
N ILE A 808 12.14 -8.74 -78.11
CA ILE A 808 13.12 -7.85 -77.44
C ILE A 808 12.64 -6.40 -77.40
N ALA A 809 12.87 -5.79 -76.23
CA ALA A 809 12.85 -4.37 -75.90
C ALA A 809 11.49 -3.66 -75.91
N ILE A 810 11.07 -3.29 -74.70
CA ILE A 810 10.91 -1.90 -74.21
C ILE A 810 11.12 -2.04 -72.69
N ILE A 811 12.36 -1.93 -72.18
CA ILE A 811 12.98 -0.65 -71.76
C ILE A 811 11.92 0.44 -71.55
N GLY A 812 11.59 0.68 -70.29
CA GLY A 812 11.00 1.94 -69.85
C GLY A 812 9.54 1.86 -69.49
N LEU A 813 9.26 1.54 -68.22
CA LEU A 813 8.29 2.34 -67.47
C LEU A 813 8.58 2.39 -65.97
N ILE A 814 9.77 2.90 -65.62
CA ILE A 814 10.17 3.33 -64.25
C ILE A 814 9.28 4.47 -63.68
N VAL A 815 8.21 4.90 -64.39
CA VAL A 815 7.54 6.20 -64.18
C VAL A 815 6.01 6.09 -63.97
N LEU A 816 5.40 4.92 -64.17
CA LEU A 816 3.96 4.68 -63.96
C LEU A 816 3.80 3.35 -63.21
N ILE A 817 3.53 3.30 -61.91
CA ILE A 817 2.73 4.23 -61.09
C ILE A 817 3.24 4.24 -59.64
N CYS A 818 3.73 5.39 -59.16
CA CYS A 818 4.11 5.63 -57.75
C CYS A 818 2.92 6.15 -56.89
N LEU A 819 1.69 5.88 -57.34
CA LEU A 819 0.44 6.47 -56.82
C LEU A 819 -0.71 5.47 -57.04
N ALA A 820 -1.11 4.67 -56.06
CA ALA A 820 -1.98 5.12 -54.97
C ALA A 820 -3.01 3.98 -54.75
N LYS A 821 -3.54 3.72 -53.55
CA LYS A 821 -3.41 4.42 -52.27
C LYS A 821 -3.85 3.46 -51.15
N ARG A 822 -3.51 3.84 -49.92
CA ARG A 822 -4.28 3.58 -48.68
C ARG A 822 -5.73 3.12 -48.93
N ARG A 823 -6.06 1.92 -48.45
CA ARG A 823 -6.81 1.81 -47.20
C ARG A 823 -5.98 0.98 -46.23
#